data_AF-A0A976FRD1-F1
#
_entry.id   AF-A0A976FRD1-F1
#
_cell.length_a   1.000
_cell.length_b   1.000
_cell.length_c   1.000
_cell.angle_alpha   90.00
_cell.angle_beta   90.00
_cell.angle_gamma   90.00
#
_symmetry.space_group_name_H-M   'P 1'
#
loop_
_entity.id
_entity.type
_entity.pdbx_description
1 polymer ?
#
loop_
_entity_poly.entity_id
_entity_poly.type
_entity_poly.pdbx_seq_one_letter_code
_entity_poly.pdbx_strand_id
1 'polypeptide(L)'
;MSTCTEEQWLIKAQQWLEWDVNAGTKSQLEELVMAKDIDRIRDLFSSRVAFGTAGLRAVMGVGPTAMNDLVVLQTAQGICKYLLQQFGDQAKSMGVAIGYDHRQQGTLSSKRFAELTASVCLHDGFKVYFYEGFVATPLVPFCIEQKRCAVGVMVTASHNPKVDNGYKVYWSNGSQIIPPHDEGIAKMILANLAPWRVYNESLDTLKHTFKQLFHNPTDEVTNKYFEQARARLCRFPETNAASTLKVAYTAMHGVGHAFTSRCFAAFKHKAYLPVQAQLQPDPEFPTVAFPNPEEGEGALQLAMETAEANGASLILANDPDADRLAVAEMDSNSQSGWHIFTGNEIGILLGFWELEQHLRLHPDCDRTQLFFIASTVSSKMLKAIAKAEGLNFIETLTGFKWIGNKAIELRDSGKKVLFAYEEAIGFCVGDLVKEKDGVVAAAVFTEMAIYLKTIKKVTVKEHLDALYERYGHFVTQNHYVKCDNPRTIRAIFERLRNDGNYWDKCGEFAITGVRDLTTGYDSSQLDKCAVLPVSRSTEMITYTFANGCVATLRTSGTEPKLKYYVELAGRVGQTREAVTMELKNLVMQLLELMLQPEVNGLELPLVNNVITLTTYDPENIFLQIIRGEVPSYKLFETDHVLAILDAFPVVPGHALLLPKTPKFATVMDMTPDVAANVFKELPRLAKAVQAATGASGINIIQNNGVSSGQAVFHAHIHVIPRFDGDDLLTLPSGPKMINKADGEAMQAKIQTQI
;
A
#
# COMPACT_ATOMS: atom_id res chain seq x y z
N MET A 1 21.10 -23.15 20.12
CA MET A 1 21.88 -21.90 20.29
C MET A 1 22.11 -21.73 21.78
N SER A 2 23.36 -21.62 22.22
CA SER A 2 23.69 -21.39 23.63
C SER A 2 23.06 -20.06 24.07
N THR A 3 22.22 -20.08 25.10
CA THR A 3 21.58 -18.88 25.65
C THR A 3 22.66 -18.00 26.27
N CYS A 4 22.81 -16.77 25.78
CA CYS A 4 23.74 -15.79 26.35
C CYS A 4 23.45 -15.63 27.85
N THR A 5 24.49 -15.67 28.70
CA THR A 5 24.35 -15.36 30.14
C THR A 5 24.13 -13.86 30.35
N GLU A 6 23.61 -13.47 31.52
CA GLU A 6 23.45 -12.05 31.91
C GLU A 6 24.76 -11.28 31.79
N GLU A 7 25.86 -11.90 32.23
CA GLU A 7 27.22 -11.34 32.14
C GLU A 7 27.64 -11.10 30.69
N GLN A 8 27.30 -12.00 29.76
CA GLN A 8 27.61 -11.81 28.34
C GLN A 8 26.84 -10.64 27.72
N TRP A 9 25.63 -10.35 28.17
CA TRP A 9 24.88 -9.17 27.72
C TRP A 9 25.50 -7.86 28.22
N LEU A 10 25.93 -7.83 29.49
CA LEU A 10 26.65 -6.68 30.05
C LEU A 10 27.99 -6.43 29.34
N ILE A 11 28.74 -7.48 29.01
CA ILE A 11 29.99 -7.37 28.25
C ILE A 11 29.74 -6.75 26.87
N LYS A 12 28.68 -7.17 26.16
CA LYS A 12 28.31 -6.59 24.86
C LYS A 12 27.93 -5.11 24.98
N ALA A 13 27.16 -4.74 25.99
CA ALA A 13 26.78 -3.37 26.25
C ALA A 13 28.00 -2.49 26.60
N GLN A 14 28.90 -3.00 27.44
CA GLN A 14 30.13 -2.30 27.81
C GLN A 14 31.06 -2.08 26.61
N GLN A 15 31.23 -3.10 25.77
CA GLN A 15 31.98 -2.96 24.52
C GLN A 15 31.34 -1.91 23.59
N TRP A 16 30.01 -1.86 23.53
CA TRP A 16 29.30 -0.82 22.76
C TRP A 16 29.58 0.59 23.31
N LEU A 17 29.59 0.78 24.63
CA LEU A 17 29.89 2.07 25.28
C LEU A 17 31.31 2.58 25.00
N GLU A 18 32.26 1.67 24.74
CA GLU A 18 33.62 2.03 24.35
C GLU A 18 33.69 2.61 22.93
N TRP A 19 32.80 2.15 22.03
CA TRP A 19 32.77 2.57 20.63
C TRP A 19 31.78 3.70 20.34
N ASP A 20 30.70 3.81 21.12
CA ASP A 20 29.68 4.83 20.95
C ASP A 20 30.17 6.19 21.46
N VAL A 21 30.28 7.14 20.54
CA VAL A 21 30.71 8.52 20.82
C VAL A 21 29.55 9.50 20.88
N ASN A 22 28.31 9.05 20.63
CA ASN A 22 27.14 9.90 20.72
C ASN A 22 26.72 10.04 22.19
N ALA A 23 26.80 11.24 22.73
CA ALA A 23 26.48 11.49 24.14
C ALA A 23 25.05 11.04 24.53
N GLY A 24 24.08 11.15 23.62
CA GLY A 24 22.69 10.79 23.87
C GLY A 24 22.49 9.28 24.02
N THR A 25 22.90 8.48 23.02
CA THR A 25 22.76 7.02 23.07
C THR A 25 23.68 6.39 24.10
N LYS A 26 24.86 6.97 24.33
CA LYS A 26 25.79 6.54 25.36
C LYS A 26 25.19 6.69 26.76
N SER A 27 24.67 7.87 27.10
CA SER A 27 24.03 8.11 28.40
C SER A 27 22.87 7.15 28.65
N GLN A 28 22.01 6.93 27.64
CA GLN A 28 20.89 5.98 27.75
C GLN A 28 21.36 4.55 28.02
N LEU A 29 22.46 4.10 27.40
CA LEU A 29 23.00 2.77 27.64
C LEU A 29 23.72 2.67 28.99
N GLU A 30 24.44 3.71 29.42
CA GLU A 30 25.09 3.77 30.74
C GLU A 30 24.05 3.61 31.86
N GLU A 31 22.90 4.27 31.75
CA GLU A 31 21.78 4.12 32.70
C GLU A 31 21.28 2.66 32.78
N LEU A 32 21.09 1.99 31.64
CA LEU A 32 20.66 0.59 31.60
C LEU A 32 21.71 -0.35 32.21
N VAL A 33 22.99 -0.11 31.95
CA VAL A 33 24.10 -0.90 32.50
C VAL A 33 24.22 -0.70 34.02
N MET A 34 24.10 0.54 34.50
CA MET A 34 24.11 0.85 35.94
C MET A 34 22.92 0.24 36.67
N ALA A 35 21.73 0.26 36.05
CA ALA A 35 20.52 -0.37 36.58
C ALA A 35 20.53 -1.91 36.49
N LYS A 36 21.48 -2.50 35.73
CA LYS A 36 21.50 -3.93 35.37
C LYS A 36 20.18 -4.40 34.77
N ASP A 37 19.59 -3.59 33.89
CA ASP A 37 18.37 -3.94 33.17
C ASP A 37 18.68 -4.93 32.03
N ILE A 38 18.89 -6.20 32.40
CA ILE A 38 19.32 -7.26 31.47
C ILE A 38 18.27 -7.52 30.40
N ASP A 39 16.98 -7.42 30.72
CA ASP A 39 15.92 -7.66 29.73
C ASP A 39 15.96 -6.58 28.65
N ARG A 40 16.07 -5.30 29.02
CA ARG A 40 16.16 -4.23 28.02
C ARG A 40 17.45 -4.30 27.21
N ILE A 41 18.59 -4.60 27.84
CA ILE A 41 19.86 -4.81 27.14
C ILE A 41 19.74 -6.00 26.18
N ARG A 42 19.15 -7.11 26.58
CA ARG A 42 18.93 -8.27 25.71
C ARG A 42 18.11 -7.87 24.49
N ASP A 43 17.02 -7.11 24.65
CA ASP A 43 16.20 -6.67 23.52
C ASP A 43 17.00 -5.82 22.53
N LEU A 44 17.80 -4.87 23.03
CA LEU A 44 18.62 -3.97 22.20
C LEU A 44 19.79 -4.68 21.49
N PHE A 45 20.33 -5.75 22.07
CA PHE A 45 21.55 -6.44 21.57
C PHE A 45 21.31 -7.85 21.02
N SER A 46 20.06 -8.33 21.03
CA SER A 46 19.69 -9.68 20.55
C SER A 46 19.94 -9.91 19.07
N SER A 47 19.89 -8.84 18.28
CA SER A 47 20.03 -8.87 16.82
C SER A 47 20.66 -7.57 16.31
N ARG A 48 20.65 -7.38 15.00
CA ARG A 48 21.16 -6.18 14.33
C ARG A 48 20.23 -5.82 13.19
N VAL A 49 20.12 -4.52 12.89
CA VAL A 49 19.44 -4.06 11.68
C VAL A 49 20.07 -4.69 10.42
N ALA A 50 19.24 -5.31 9.59
CA ALA A 50 19.66 -5.96 8.35
C ALA A 50 19.14 -5.21 7.13
N PHE A 51 19.75 -5.43 5.96
CA PHE A 51 19.25 -4.87 4.70
C PHE A 51 17.87 -5.46 4.37
N GLY A 52 16.87 -4.58 4.30
CA GLY A 52 15.51 -4.92 3.88
C GLY A 52 15.27 -4.61 2.40
N THR A 53 14.01 -4.30 2.08
CA THR A 53 13.57 -3.99 0.71
C THR A 53 14.25 -2.73 0.13
N ALA A 54 14.57 -1.75 0.98
CA ALA A 54 15.10 -0.45 0.57
C ALA A 54 16.32 0.01 1.37
N GLY A 55 17.15 -0.91 1.88
CA GLY A 55 18.31 -0.59 2.72
C GLY A 55 18.11 -0.93 4.20
N LEU A 56 18.92 -0.34 5.08
CA LEU A 56 18.72 -0.46 6.54
C LEU A 56 17.61 0.50 6.97
N ARG A 57 16.75 0.07 7.88
CA ARG A 57 15.70 0.94 8.46
C ARG A 57 15.34 0.46 9.84
N ALA A 58 15.36 1.36 10.81
CA ALA A 58 14.94 1.11 12.18
C ALA A 58 14.65 2.44 12.89
N VAL A 59 14.03 2.35 14.07
CA VAL A 59 13.90 3.47 15.00
C VAL A 59 15.30 4.01 15.34
N MET A 60 15.44 5.33 15.45
CA MET A 60 16.66 5.96 15.94
C MET A 60 16.81 5.71 17.45
N GLY A 61 17.95 5.17 17.87
CA GLY A 61 18.14 4.82 19.28
C GLY A 61 19.37 3.97 19.58
N VAL A 62 19.41 3.43 20.79
CA VAL A 62 20.55 2.68 21.34
C VAL A 62 20.67 1.28 20.73
N GLY A 63 21.91 0.83 20.55
CA GLY A 63 22.22 -0.58 20.25
C GLY A 63 22.16 -0.96 18.77
N PRO A 64 22.57 -2.19 18.44
CA PRO A 64 22.71 -2.66 17.05
C PRO A 64 21.39 -2.86 16.30
N THR A 65 20.24 -2.93 16.99
CA THR A 65 18.91 -3.08 16.39
C THR A 65 18.30 -1.76 15.93
N ALA A 66 18.90 -0.63 16.29
CA ALA A 66 18.43 0.72 16.00
C ALA A 66 19.34 1.45 15.01
N MET A 67 18.84 2.52 14.39
CA MET A 67 19.68 3.45 13.63
C MET A 67 20.40 4.40 14.60
N ASN A 68 21.72 4.46 14.52
CA ASN A 68 22.57 5.37 15.29
C ASN A 68 23.93 5.55 14.61
N ASP A 69 24.75 6.43 15.19
CA ASP A 69 26.09 6.73 14.70
C ASP A 69 26.95 5.48 14.51
N LEU A 70 26.97 4.57 15.49
CA LEU A 70 27.85 3.40 15.44
C LEU A 70 27.41 2.38 14.39
N VAL A 71 26.10 2.16 14.23
CA VAL A 71 25.58 1.34 13.12
C VAL A 71 25.95 1.95 11.76
N VAL A 72 25.85 3.27 11.62
CA VAL A 72 26.20 3.97 10.37
C VAL A 72 27.71 3.87 10.08
N LEU A 73 28.56 4.07 11.09
CA LEU A 73 30.01 3.90 10.96
C LEU A 73 30.37 2.48 10.52
N GLN A 74 29.84 1.46 11.19
CA GLN A 74 30.07 0.06 10.86
C GLN A 74 29.58 -0.27 9.44
N THR A 75 28.45 0.31 9.04
CA THR A 75 27.89 0.16 7.68
C THR A 75 28.81 0.76 6.63
N ALA A 76 29.24 2.01 6.81
CA ALA A 76 30.15 2.70 5.89
C ALA A 76 31.51 1.98 5.79
N GLN A 77 32.03 1.46 6.89
CA GLN A 77 33.26 0.64 6.93
C GLN A 77 33.10 -0.64 6.11
N GLY A 78 31.97 -1.35 6.28
CA GLY A 78 31.64 -2.53 5.51
C GLY A 78 31.51 -2.23 4.00
N ILE A 79 30.88 -1.12 3.64
CA ILE A 79 30.78 -0.65 2.26
C ILE A 79 32.17 -0.41 1.66
N CYS A 80 33.04 0.34 2.35
CA CYS A 80 34.39 0.62 1.86
C CYS A 80 35.20 -0.67 1.61
N LYS A 81 35.15 -1.63 2.54
CA LYS A 81 35.84 -2.92 2.38
C LYS A 81 35.25 -3.75 1.23
N TYR A 82 33.93 -3.77 1.09
CA TYR A 82 33.30 -4.49 -0.02
C TYR A 82 33.62 -3.84 -1.37
N LEU A 83 33.64 -2.51 -1.45
CA LEU A 83 34.03 -1.77 -2.65
C LEU A 83 35.47 -2.10 -3.09
N LEU A 84 36.42 -2.10 -2.15
CA LEU A 84 37.81 -2.50 -2.46
C LEU A 84 37.90 -3.96 -2.90
N GLN A 85 37.06 -4.84 -2.35
CA GLN A 85 37.00 -6.23 -2.79
C GLN A 85 36.48 -6.36 -4.23
N GLN A 86 35.48 -5.58 -4.62
CA GLN A 86 34.85 -5.68 -5.95
C GLN A 86 35.63 -4.94 -7.05
N PHE A 87 36.21 -3.78 -6.74
CA PHE A 87 36.82 -2.89 -7.74
C PHE A 87 38.30 -2.55 -7.47
N GLY A 88 38.90 -3.06 -6.39
CA GLY A 88 40.25 -2.66 -5.98
C GLY A 88 40.34 -1.16 -5.69
N ASP A 89 41.53 -0.58 -5.86
CA ASP A 89 41.76 0.86 -5.63
C ASP A 89 40.99 1.77 -6.60
N GLN A 90 40.51 1.24 -7.73
CA GLN A 90 39.68 2.00 -8.66
C GLN A 90 38.41 2.53 -7.96
N ALA A 91 37.87 1.79 -6.99
CA ALA A 91 36.71 2.19 -6.21
C ALA A 91 36.87 3.59 -5.59
N LYS A 92 38.08 3.90 -5.11
CA LYS A 92 38.41 5.20 -4.48
C LYS A 92 38.24 6.36 -5.46
N SER A 93 38.66 6.16 -6.70
CA SER A 93 38.57 7.19 -7.75
C SER A 93 37.17 7.35 -8.35
N MET A 94 36.40 6.25 -8.43
CA MET A 94 34.98 6.26 -8.79
C MET A 94 34.18 7.04 -7.76
N GLY A 95 34.47 6.81 -6.48
CA GLY A 95 33.93 7.58 -5.38
C GLY A 95 32.51 7.19 -4.97
N VAL A 96 31.98 7.96 -4.02
CA VAL A 96 30.71 7.70 -3.32
C VAL A 96 29.81 8.92 -3.39
N ALA A 97 28.55 8.76 -3.81
CA ALA A 97 27.53 9.83 -3.71
C ALA A 97 26.79 9.74 -2.37
N ILE A 98 26.59 10.86 -1.66
CA ILE A 98 25.94 10.87 -0.35
C ILE A 98 24.90 11.99 -0.29
N GLY A 99 23.66 11.63 0.04
CA GLY A 99 22.55 12.55 0.28
C GLY A 99 21.76 12.17 1.54
N TYR A 100 20.93 13.09 2.02
CA TYR A 100 20.12 12.89 3.22
C TYR A 100 18.83 13.73 3.20
N ASP A 101 17.81 13.24 3.91
CA ASP A 101 16.59 14.00 4.21
C ASP A 101 16.71 14.80 5.53
N HIS A 102 15.61 15.36 6.00
CA HIS A 102 15.59 16.28 7.14
C HIS A 102 15.35 15.61 8.51
N ARG A 103 15.24 14.28 8.59
CA ARG A 103 14.84 13.58 9.83
C ARG A 103 15.82 13.77 10.97
N GLN A 104 15.29 13.89 12.18
CA GLN A 104 16.05 14.04 13.40
C GLN A 104 15.28 13.51 14.61
N GLN A 105 16.00 12.92 15.56
CA GLN A 105 15.51 12.56 16.89
C GLN A 105 16.61 12.74 17.92
N GLY A 106 16.43 13.69 18.84
CA GLY A 106 17.44 14.02 19.84
C GLY A 106 18.78 14.40 19.21
N THR A 107 19.84 13.66 19.55
CA THR A 107 21.21 13.84 19.04
C THR A 107 21.49 13.10 17.73
N LEU A 108 20.51 12.38 17.18
CA LEU A 108 20.63 11.59 15.95
C LEU A 108 19.89 12.31 14.81
N SER A 109 20.49 12.36 13.63
CA SER A 109 19.86 12.98 12.46
C SER A 109 20.40 12.41 11.16
N SER A 110 19.60 12.53 10.09
CA SER A 110 20.01 12.10 8.75
C SER A 110 21.27 12.83 8.28
N LYS A 111 21.38 14.13 8.59
CA LYS A 111 22.58 14.93 8.34
C LYS A 111 23.81 14.33 9.01
N ARG A 112 23.71 14.00 10.31
CA ARG A 112 24.83 13.44 11.07
C ARG A 112 25.28 12.09 10.50
N PHE A 113 24.34 11.23 10.14
CA PHE A 113 24.64 9.93 9.54
C PHE A 113 25.32 10.05 8.17
N ALA A 114 24.91 11.03 7.35
CA ALA A 114 25.58 11.34 6.09
C ALA A 114 27.01 11.85 6.32
N GLU A 115 27.21 12.76 7.27
CA GLU A 115 28.53 13.30 7.62
C GLU A 115 29.49 12.20 8.13
N LEU A 116 29.01 11.28 8.96
CA LEU A 116 29.78 10.12 9.42
C LEU A 116 30.16 9.20 8.25
N THR A 117 29.22 8.94 7.34
CA THR A 117 29.50 8.16 6.12
C THR A 117 30.59 8.81 5.28
N ALA A 118 30.49 10.13 5.05
CA ALA A 118 31.49 10.88 4.31
C ALA A 118 32.86 10.81 4.99
N SER A 119 32.91 10.97 6.32
CA SER A 119 34.13 10.91 7.10
C SER A 119 34.84 9.55 6.95
N VAL A 120 34.11 8.44 7.08
CA VAL A 120 34.66 7.08 6.89
C VAL A 120 35.25 6.93 5.49
N CYS A 121 34.49 7.29 4.45
CA CYS A 121 34.92 7.17 3.06
C CYS A 121 36.17 8.01 2.75
N LEU A 122 36.19 9.27 3.18
CA LEU A 122 37.33 10.19 2.95
C LEU A 122 38.61 9.71 3.62
N HIS A 123 38.51 9.25 4.87
CA HIS A 123 39.66 8.71 5.61
C HIS A 123 40.20 7.41 5.03
N ASP A 124 39.36 6.58 4.40
CA ASP A 124 39.80 5.39 3.66
C ASP A 124 40.28 5.73 2.21
N GLY A 125 40.28 7.03 1.86
CA GLY A 125 40.83 7.57 0.62
C GLY A 125 39.86 7.60 -0.56
N PHE A 126 38.56 7.41 -0.33
CA PHE A 126 37.55 7.51 -1.37
C PHE A 126 37.23 8.97 -1.70
N LYS A 127 37.03 9.24 -2.98
CA LYS A 127 36.36 10.45 -3.43
C LYS A 127 34.91 10.44 -2.94
N VAL A 128 34.42 11.58 -2.45
CA VAL A 128 33.05 11.75 -1.96
C VAL A 128 32.37 12.91 -2.68
N TYR A 129 31.21 12.62 -3.26
CA TYR A 129 30.25 13.59 -3.78
C TYR A 129 29.15 13.78 -2.74
N PHE A 130 29.30 14.77 -1.88
CA PHE A 130 28.40 15.03 -0.75
C PHE A 130 27.43 16.16 -1.08
N TYR A 131 26.12 15.86 -1.13
CA TYR A 131 25.10 16.89 -1.25
C TYR A 131 25.06 17.77 0.00
N GLU A 132 25.39 19.05 -0.16
CA GLU A 132 25.21 20.03 0.91
C GLU A 132 23.76 20.50 0.93
N GLY A 133 23.05 20.19 2.01
CA GLY A 133 21.61 20.46 2.15
C GLY A 133 20.76 19.20 1.92
N PHE A 134 19.45 19.31 2.19
CA PHE A 134 18.52 18.20 1.98
C PHE A 134 18.31 17.95 0.49
N VAL A 135 18.14 16.68 0.13
CA VAL A 135 17.99 16.27 -1.28
C VAL A 135 16.85 15.26 -1.45
N ALA A 136 16.14 15.32 -2.58
CA ALA A 136 15.20 14.27 -2.96
C ALA A 136 15.95 12.98 -3.30
N THR A 137 15.40 11.84 -2.87
CA THR A 137 15.98 10.50 -3.07
C THR A 137 16.44 10.22 -4.51
N PRO A 138 15.71 10.52 -5.60
CA PRO A 138 16.16 10.22 -6.96
C PRO A 138 17.47 10.91 -7.39
N LEU A 139 17.91 11.98 -6.72
CA LEU A 139 19.16 12.66 -7.07
C LEU A 139 20.42 11.86 -6.70
N VAL A 140 20.37 11.00 -5.69
CA VAL A 140 21.51 10.14 -5.33
C VAL A 140 21.84 9.14 -6.45
N PRO A 141 20.91 8.29 -6.92
CA PRO A 141 21.17 7.40 -8.06
C PRO A 141 21.45 8.17 -9.36
N PHE A 142 20.84 9.35 -9.57
CA PHE A 142 21.20 10.20 -10.70
C PHE A 142 22.68 10.65 -10.64
N CYS A 143 23.17 11.04 -9.45
CA CYS A 143 24.57 11.42 -9.24
C CYS A 143 25.52 10.26 -9.55
N ILE A 144 25.16 9.03 -9.17
CA ILE A 144 25.93 7.83 -9.49
C ILE A 144 26.12 7.71 -11.00
N GLU A 145 25.05 7.84 -11.79
CA GLU A 145 25.18 7.77 -13.26
C GLU A 145 25.99 8.95 -13.83
N GLN A 146 25.79 10.17 -13.32
CA GLN A 146 26.48 11.36 -13.84
C GLN A 146 27.97 11.39 -13.52
N LYS A 147 28.37 10.88 -12.35
CA LYS A 147 29.75 10.93 -11.85
C LYS A 147 30.46 9.57 -11.92
N ARG A 148 29.74 8.51 -12.30
CA ARG A 148 30.22 7.11 -12.35
C ARG A 148 30.72 6.64 -10.98
N CYS A 149 29.95 6.92 -9.94
CA CYS A 149 30.27 6.51 -8.57
C CYS A 149 30.23 4.98 -8.44
N ALA A 150 31.02 4.44 -7.51
CA ALA A 150 30.98 3.01 -7.21
C ALA A 150 29.77 2.62 -6.36
N VAL A 151 29.28 3.56 -5.54
CA VAL A 151 28.10 3.40 -4.69
C VAL A 151 27.47 4.76 -4.41
N GLY A 152 26.19 4.76 -4.03
CA GLY A 152 25.53 5.92 -3.44
C GLY A 152 24.79 5.56 -2.17
N VAL A 153 24.68 6.54 -1.27
CA VAL A 153 23.99 6.42 0.01
C VAL A 153 22.97 7.55 0.12
N MET A 154 21.71 7.20 0.37
CA MET A 154 20.66 8.14 0.74
C MET A 154 20.19 7.83 2.16
N VAL A 155 20.37 8.78 3.07
CA VAL A 155 19.92 8.65 4.47
C VAL A 155 18.50 9.19 4.60
N THR A 156 17.55 8.28 4.78
CA THR A 156 16.12 8.58 4.90
C THR A 156 15.33 7.34 5.32
N ALA A 157 14.18 7.54 5.96
CA ALA A 157 13.16 6.51 6.15
C ALA A 157 11.90 6.71 5.27
N SER A 158 11.94 7.55 4.23
CA SER A 158 10.81 7.77 3.30
C SER A 158 9.52 8.16 4.05
N HIS A 159 8.44 7.40 3.91
CA HIS A 159 7.12 7.63 4.50
C HIS A 159 6.96 7.18 5.97
N ASN A 160 8.00 6.59 6.57
CA ASN A 160 7.95 6.06 7.94
C ASN A 160 7.73 7.15 9.02
N PRO A 161 7.32 6.77 10.26
CA PRO A 161 7.14 7.71 11.36
C PRO A 161 8.43 8.49 11.67
N LYS A 162 8.30 9.66 12.32
CA LYS A 162 9.44 10.57 12.55
C LYS A 162 10.61 9.99 13.33
N VAL A 163 10.34 9.01 14.19
CA VAL A 163 11.35 8.33 15.02
C VAL A 163 12.19 7.34 14.22
N ASP A 164 11.75 6.95 13.01
CA ASP A 164 12.51 6.07 12.14
C ASP A 164 13.51 6.87 11.30
N ASN A 165 14.67 6.26 11.05
CA ASN A 165 15.59 6.67 9.99
C ASN A 165 16.04 5.44 9.19
N GLY A 166 16.76 5.66 8.10
CA GLY A 166 17.19 4.60 7.21
C GLY A 166 18.42 4.96 6.40
N TYR A 167 18.95 3.95 5.72
CA TYR A 167 20.21 4.00 4.99
C TYR A 167 20.04 3.21 3.70
N LYS A 168 19.58 3.89 2.64
CA LYS A 168 19.40 3.31 1.30
C LYS A 168 20.76 3.24 0.60
N VAL A 169 21.11 2.09 0.06
CA VAL A 169 22.38 1.87 -0.67
C VAL A 169 22.10 1.53 -2.12
N TYR A 170 22.74 2.26 -3.01
CA TYR A 170 22.65 2.11 -4.46
C TYR A 170 24.00 1.67 -5.01
N TRP A 171 24.01 0.70 -5.91
CA TRP A 171 25.25 0.23 -6.52
C TRP A 171 25.71 1.13 -7.68
N SER A 172 26.84 0.80 -8.31
CA SER A 172 27.43 1.58 -9.40
C SER A 172 26.54 1.69 -10.65
N ASN A 173 25.50 0.88 -10.74
CA ASN A 173 24.52 0.92 -11.82
C ASN A 173 23.37 1.92 -11.58
N GLY A 174 23.37 2.63 -10.43
CA GLY A 174 22.34 3.61 -10.10
C GLY A 174 21.02 3.02 -9.60
N SER A 175 20.99 1.74 -9.21
CA SER A 175 19.82 1.11 -8.58
C SER A 175 20.15 0.53 -7.21
N GLN A 176 19.12 0.29 -6.41
CA GLN A 176 19.27 -0.28 -5.07
C GLN A 176 19.93 -1.66 -5.13
N ILE A 177 20.74 -1.98 -4.11
CA ILE A 177 21.47 -3.24 -4.04
C ILE A 177 20.54 -4.46 -3.93
N ILE A 178 20.93 -5.54 -4.62
CA ILE A 178 20.35 -6.89 -4.55
C ILE A 178 21.50 -7.89 -4.35
N PRO A 179 21.21 -9.18 -4.08
CA PRO A 179 22.26 -10.20 -4.03
C PRO A 179 23.07 -10.23 -5.33
N PRO A 180 24.42 -10.37 -5.26
CA PRO A 180 25.21 -10.67 -4.05
C PRO A 180 25.72 -9.45 -3.27
N HIS A 181 25.38 -8.22 -3.67
CA HIS A 181 25.97 -7.01 -3.10
C HIS A 181 25.51 -6.71 -1.67
N ASP A 182 24.22 -6.90 -1.37
CA ASP A 182 23.67 -6.75 -0.02
C ASP A 182 24.31 -7.74 0.98
N GLU A 183 24.39 -9.02 0.63
CA GLU A 183 25.04 -10.06 1.44
C GLU A 183 26.55 -9.80 1.61
N GLY A 184 27.21 -9.39 0.53
CA GLY A 184 28.63 -9.05 0.53
C GLY A 184 28.96 -7.88 1.46
N ILE A 185 28.17 -6.80 1.39
CA ILE A 185 28.30 -5.66 2.29
C ILE A 185 28.02 -6.10 3.72
N ALA A 186 26.92 -6.83 3.98
CA ALA A 186 26.56 -7.30 5.31
C ALA A 186 27.69 -8.12 5.96
N LYS A 187 28.33 -9.02 5.20
CA LYS A 187 29.50 -9.77 5.65
C LYS A 187 30.67 -8.86 6.03
N MET A 188 30.93 -7.82 5.23
CA MET A 188 31.99 -6.85 5.52
C MET A 188 31.69 -5.98 6.73
N ILE A 189 30.43 -5.63 6.98
CA ILE A 189 30.01 -4.94 8.22
C ILE A 189 30.37 -5.79 9.43
N LEU A 190 29.96 -7.06 9.45
CA LEU A 190 30.21 -7.97 10.57
C LEU A 190 31.71 -8.22 10.80
N ALA A 191 32.53 -8.17 9.75
CA ALA A 191 33.98 -8.28 9.85
C ALA A 191 34.68 -6.98 10.33
N ASN A 192 33.98 -5.84 10.38
CA ASN A 192 34.55 -4.52 10.66
C ASN A 192 33.69 -3.72 11.67
N LEU A 193 33.33 -4.36 12.79
CA LEU A 193 32.47 -3.74 13.82
C LEU A 193 33.17 -2.67 14.67
N ALA A 194 34.46 -2.83 14.96
CA ALA A 194 35.19 -1.81 15.68
C ALA A 194 35.38 -0.56 14.78
N PRO A 195 35.09 0.66 15.26
CA PRO A 195 35.44 1.87 14.53
C PRO A 195 36.95 1.91 14.23
N TRP A 196 37.33 2.18 12.99
CA TRP A 196 38.75 2.28 12.59
C TRP A 196 39.46 3.45 13.26
N ARG A 197 38.69 4.45 13.69
CA ARG A 197 39.15 5.65 14.40
C ARG A 197 37.97 6.31 15.10
N VAL A 198 38.27 7.35 15.88
CA VAL A 198 37.26 8.28 16.39
C VAL A 198 36.89 9.26 15.27
N TYR A 199 35.59 9.37 14.98
CA TYR A 199 35.03 10.27 13.96
C TYR A 199 34.26 11.40 14.65
N ASN A 200 34.89 12.55 14.83
CA ASN A 200 34.32 13.72 15.52
C ASN A 200 34.56 15.05 14.78
N GLU A 201 35.06 14.98 13.55
CA GLU A 201 35.34 16.14 12.71
C GLU A 201 34.04 16.75 12.15
N SER A 202 34.00 18.08 12.07
CA SER A 202 32.91 18.76 11.36
C SER A 202 33.04 18.58 9.84
N LEU A 203 31.92 18.73 9.13
CA LEU A 203 31.92 18.70 7.66
C LEU A 203 32.90 19.73 7.06
N ASP A 204 33.02 20.92 7.64
CA ASP A 204 33.97 21.94 7.17
C ASP A 204 35.44 21.53 7.38
N THR A 205 35.74 20.82 8.47
CA THR A 205 37.07 20.25 8.70
C THR A 205 37.38 19.18 7.66
N LEU A 206 36.41 18.31 7.33
CA LEU A 206 36.56 17.30 6.29
C LEU A 206 36.77 17.94 4.90
N LYS A 207 36.00 18.97 4.56
CA LYS A 207 36.16 19.74 3.31
C LYS A 207 37.56 20.32 3.17
N HIS A 208 38.09 20.90 4.26
CA HIS A 208 39.42 21.49 4.26
C HIS A 208 40.52 20.43 4.14
N THR A 209 40.45 19.39 4.97
CA THR A 209 41.45 18.31 5.06
C THR A 209 41.50 17.47 3.78
N PHE A 210 40.33 17.18 3.19
CA PHE A 210 40.18 16.33 2.02
C PHE A 210 39.77 17.10 0.77
N LYS A 211 40.26 18.32 0.59
CA LYS A 211 39.87 19.22 -0.52
C LYS A 211 39.90 18.58 -1.93
N GLN A 212 40.78 17.59 -2.15
CA GLN A 212 40.90 16.89 -3.44
C GLN A 212 39.95 15.69 -3.60
N LEU A 213 39.39 15.20 -2.50
CA LEU A 213 38.46 14.05 -2.48
C LEU A 213 37.03 14.47 -2.20
N PHE A 214 36.81 15.60 -1.52
CA PHE A 214 35.49 16.13 -1.20
C PHE A 214 34.98 17.01 -2.35
N HIS A 215 33.83 16.65 -2.90
CA HIS A 215 33.14 17.43 -3.94
C HIS A 215 31.69 17.67 -3.53
N ASN A 216 31.21 18.90 -3.70
CA ASN A 216 29.80 19.24 -3.55
C ASN A 216 29.12 19.21 -4.93
N PRO A 217 28.25 18.22 -5.22
CA PRO A 217 27.57 18.10 -6.51
C PRO A 217 26.23 18.85 -6.56
N THR A 218 25.80 19.51 -5.47
CA THR A 218 24.41 19.94 -5.27
C THR A 218 23.86 20.72 -6.46
N ASP A 219 24.47 21.84 -6.84
CA ASP A 219 23.93 22.66 -7.93
C ASP A 219 24.14 22.02 -9.30
N GLU A 220 25.35 21.53 -9.58
CA GLU A 220 25.72 20.96 -10.88
C GLU A 220 24.81 19.79 -11.27
N VAL A 221 24.70 18.80 -10.37
CA VAL A 221 23.96 17.56 -10.66
C VAL A 221 22.46 17.82 -10.61
N THR A 222 21.98 18.67 -9.69
CA THR A 222 20.54 19.00 -9.62
C THR A 222 20.08 19.79 -10.84
N ASN A 223 20.87 20.75 -11.34
CA ASN A 223 20.56 21.46 -12.60
C ASN A 223 20.46 20.48 -13.77
N LYS A 224 21.46 19.60 -13.89
CA LYS A 224 21.52 18.60 -14.96
C LYS A 224 20.36 17.61 -14.90
N TYR A 225 19.89 17.28 -13.71
CA TYR A 225 18.70 16.44 -13.51
C TYR A 225 17.45 17.08 -14.13
N PHE A 226 17.17 18.36 -13.84
CA PHE A 226 16.01 19.05 -14.40
C PHE A 226 16.13 19.31 -15.90
N GLU A 227 17.34 19.61 -16.39
CA GLU A 227 17.60 19.73 -17.83
C GLU A 227 17.29 18.42 -18.56
N GLN A 228 17.75 17.29 -18.04
CA GLN A 228 17.48 15.98 -18.64
C GLN A 228 16.00 15.57 -18.49
N ALA A 229 15.37 15.86 -17.35
CA ALA A 229 13.94 15.63 -17.16
C ALA A 229 13.13 16.39 -18.21
N ARG A 230 13.38 17.70 -18.39
CA ARG A 230 12.76 18.51 -19.42
C ARG A 230 13.01 17.93 -20.81
N ALA A 231 14.27 17.68 -21.17
CA ALA A 231 14.64 17.25 -22.51
C ALA A 231 14.05 15.88 -22.88
N ARG A 232 13.91 14.97 -21.90
CA ARG A 232 13.48 13.59 -22.15
C ARG A 232 11.99 13.37 -21.96
N LEU A 233 11.30 14.16 -21.13
CA LEU A 233 9.95 13.84 -20.66
C LEU A 233 8.91 14.96 -20.85
N CYS A 234 9.30 16.24 -20.97
CA CYS A 234 8.35 17.31 -21.24
C CYS A 234 7.92 17.28 -22.72
N ARG A 235 6.62 17.16 -22.99
CA ARG A 235 6.06 17.03 -24.34
C ARG A 235 5.37 18.30 -24.82
N PHE A 236 4.75 19.06 -23.91
CA PHE A 236 3.87 20.18 -24.26
C PHE A 236 4.15 21.45 -23.45
N PRO A 237 5.39 21.98 -23.47
CA PRO A 237 5.77 23.11 -22.61
C PRO A 237 4.96 24.38 -22.85
N GLU A 238 4.51 24.65 -24.08
CA GLU A 238 3.68 25.83 -24.37
C GLU A 238 2.23 25.65 -23.89
N THR A 239 1.69 24.43 -23.98
CA THR A 239 0.36 24.10 -23.42
C THR A 239 0.38 24.19 -21.90
N ASN A 240 1.47 23.74 -21.26
CA ASN A 240 1.69 23.87 -19.82
C ASN A 240 1.66 25.33 -19.38
N ALA A 241 2.40 26.20 -20.09
CA ALA A 241 2.47 27.62 -19.79
C ALA A 241 1.13 28.35 -19.96
N ALA A 242 0.37 27.97 -20.99
CA ALA A 242 -0.94 28.56 -21.28
C ALA A 242 -2.07 28.05 -20.37
N SER A 243 -1.86 26.95 -19.65
CA SER A 243 -2.89 26.27 -18.86
C SER A 243 -3.51 27.15 -17.78
N THR A 244 -4.81 26.96 -17.53
CA THR A 244 -5.53 27.54 -16.39
C THR A 244 -5.82 26.52 -15.28
N LEU A 245 -5.33 25.28 -15.42
CA LEU A 245 -5.46 24.25 -14.38
C LEU A 245 -4.71 24.71 -13.12
N LYS A 246 -5.43 24.78 -12.00
CA LYS A 246 -4.85 25.06 -10.69
C LYS A 246 -4.60 23.74 -9.97
N VAL A 247 -3.38 23.61 -9.43
CA VAL A 247 -2.90 22.42 -8.73
C VAL A 247 -2.58 22.80 -7.30
N ALA A 248 -3.07 22.07 -6.30
CA ALA A 248 -2.62 22.16 -4.93
C ALA A 248 -1.49 21.14 -4.68
N TYR A 249 -0.51 21.52 -3.87
CA TYR A 249 0.67 20.68 -3.63
C TYR A 249 1.06 20.65 -2.16
N THR A 250 1.30 19.45 -1.64
CA THR A 250 1.91 19.24 -0.32
C THR A 250 3.19 18.43 -0.42
N ALA A 251 4.20 18.83 0.35
CA ALA A 251 5.41 18.04 0.55
C ALA A 251 5.33 17.16 1.81
N MET A 252 4.23 17.23 2.58
CA MET A 252 4.04 16.54 3.86
C MET A 252 5.21 16.75 4.84
N HIS A 253 5.69 18.00 4.97
CA HIS A 253 6.90 18.37 5.73
C HIS A 253 8.19 17.77 5.17
N GLY A 254 8.17 17.35 3.91
CA GLY A 254 9.27 16.71 3.20
C GLY A 254 10.16 17.66 2.41
N VAL A 255 11.14 17.07 1.72
CA VAL A 255 12.08 17.79 0.86
C VAL A 255 11.48 18.18 -0.50
N GLY A 256 10.31 17.62 -0.86
CA GLY A 256 9.77 17.67 -2.22
C GLY A 256 9.57 19.06 -2.81
N HIS A 257 9.17 20.06 -2.03
CA HIS A 257 8.85 21.41 -2.53
C HIS A 257 9.97 22.03 -3.37
N ALA A 258 11.21 21.99 -2.86
CA ALA A 258 12.36 22.60 -3.53
C ALA A 258 12.68 21.95 -4.88
N PHE A 259 12.32 20.68 -5.07
CA PHE A 259 12.60 19.92 -6.29
C PHE A 259 11.42 19.94 -7.26
N THR A 260 10.20 19.73 -6.78
CA THR A 260 8.99 19.73 -7.60
C THR A 260 8.72 21.12 -8.20
N SER A 261 8.99 22.20 -7.47
CA SER A 261 8.88 23.57 -8.01
C SER A 261 9.84 23.81 -9.19
N ARG A 262 11.09 23.33 -9.08
CA ARG A 262 12.09 23.43 -10.15
C ARG A 262 11.75 22.55 -11.34
N CYS A 263 11.22 21.34 -11.11
CA CYS A 263 10.71 20.47 -12.17
C CYS A 263 9.55 21.13 -12.92
N PHE A 264 8.59 21.72 -12.19
CA PHE A 264 7.49 22.48 -12.77
C PHE A 264 7.98 23.64 -13.64
N ALA A 265 8.93 24.44 -13.15
CA ALA A 265 9.55 25.50 -13.93
C ALA A 265 10.23 24.96 -15.19
N ALA A 266 10.96 23.84 -15.09
CA ALA A 266 11.61 23.20 -16.23
C ALA A 266 10.59 22.71 -17.28
N PHE A 267 9.41 22.26 -16.86
CA PHE A 267 8.30 21.84 -17.74
C PHE A 267 7.41 23.01 -18.21
N LYS A 268 7.73 24.26 -17.80
CA LYS A 268 6.92 25.47 -17.99
C LYS A 268 5.50 25.40 -17.39
N HIS A 269 5.30 24.58 -16.36
CA HIS A 269 4.07 24.61 -15.57
C HIS A 269 3.94 25.92 -14.81
N LYS A 270 2.70 26.37 -14.58
CA LYS A 270 2.44 27.43 -13.60
C LYS A 270 2.78 26.93 -12.19
N ALA A 271 3.13 27.86 -11.30
CA ALA A 271 3.31 27.54 -9.90
C ALA A 271 2.04 26.92 -9.31
N TYR A 272 2.19 25.84 -8.56
CA TYR A 272 1.10 25.25 -7.78
C TYR A 272 0.74 26.12 -6.57
N LEU A 273 -0.39 25.82 -5.96
CA LEU A 273 -0.87 26.36 -4.71
C LEU A 273 -0.29 25.50 -3.57
N PRO A 274 0.70 26.01 -2.82
CA PRO A 274 1.33 25.24 -1.76
C PRO A 274 0.42 25.12 -0.53
N VAL A 275 0.38 23.93 0.08
CA VAL A 275 -0.13 23.74 1.43
C VAL A 275 0.91 24.32 2.40
N GLN A 276 0.73 25.57 2.80
CA GLN A 276 1.73 26.33 3.56
C GLN A 276 2.17 25.62 4.84
N ALA A 277 1.22 24.99 5.54
CA ALA A 277 1.48 24.28 6.80
C ALA A 277 2.36 23.03 6.64
N GLN A 278 2.56 22.49 5.42
CA GLN A 278 3.28 21.25 5.14
C GLN A 278 4.41 21.43 4.11
N LEU A 279 4.77 22.68 3.80
CA LEU A 279 5.62 23.00 2.64
C LEU A 279 7.11 22.80 2.91
N GLN A 280 7.56 23.20 4.11
CA GLN A 280 8.98 23.19 4.48
C GLN A 280 9.35 21.89 5.16
N PRO A 281 10.60 21.40 5.00
CA PRO A 281 11.11 20.27 5.77
C PRO A 281 11.00 20.51 7.28
N ASP A 282 10.29 19.65 8.00
CA ASP A 282 10.13 19.73 9.47
C ASP A 282 10.23 18.33 10.09
N PRO A 283 11.29 18.03 10.89
CA PRO A 283 11.51 16.70 11.46
C PRO A 283 10.44 16.28 12.48
N GLU A 284 9.62 17.21 12.97
CA GLU A 284 8.55 16.90 13.93
C GLU A 284 7.26 16.44 13.27
N PHE A 285 7.11 16.65 11.95
CA PHE A 285 5.91 16.35 11.15
C PHE A 285 4.61 16.82 11.84
N PRO A 286 4.49 18.11 12.23
CA PRO A 286 3.53 18.57 13.23
C PRO A 286 2.05 18.40 12.87
N THR A 287 1.73 18.19 11.60
CA THR A 287 0.34 18.05 11.13
C THR A 287 -0.05 16.63 10.75
N VAL A 288 0.88 15.66 10.76
CA VAL A 288 0.61 14.28 10.30
C VAL A 288 1.29 13.28 11.22
N ALA A 289 0.53 12.32 11.73
CA ALA A 289 1.11 11.24 12.54
C ALA A 289 1.96 10.28 11.69
N PHE A 290 1.57 10.09 10.43
CA PHE A 290 2.26 9.27 9.45
C PHE A 290 2.37 10.04 8.14
N PRO A 291 3.58 10.45 7.72
CA PRO A 291 3.76 11.26 6.52
C PRO A 291 3.76 10.38 5.25
N ASN A 292 2.68 9.62 5.06
CA ASN A 292 2.49 8.75 3.91
C ASN A 292 1.27 9.22 3.09
N PRO A 293 1.47 9.74 1.88
CA PRO A 293 0.35 10.21 1.06
C PRO A 293 -0.52 9.06 0.52
N GLU A 294 -0.12 7.80 0.69
CA GLU A 294 -0.90 6.59 0.35
C GLU A 294 -2.10 6.36 1.28
N GLU A 295 -2.12 6.93 2.49
CA GLU A 295 -3.21 6.71 3.48
C GLU A 295 -4.56 7.34 3.08
N GLY A 296 -4.60 8.05 1.95
CA GLY A 296 -5.82 8.62 1.40
C GLY A 296 -6.26 9.91 2.09
N GLU A 297 -7.57 10.03 2.34
CA GLU A 297 -8.22 11.30 2.72
C GLU A 297 -7.60 11.95 3.97
N GLY A 298 -7.31 11.15 5.01
CA GLY A 298 -6.71 11.67 6.24
C GLY A 298 -5.31 12.28 6.04
N ALA A 299 -4.52 11.76 5.10
CA ALA A 299 -3.21 12.32 4.77
C ALA A 299 -3.30 13.56 3.86
N LEU A 300 -4.38 13.68 3.08
CA LEU A 300 -4.56 14.72 2.07
C LEU A 300 -5.49 15.88 2.53
N GLN A 301 -6.06 15.81 3.73
CA GLN A 301 -7.04 16.79 4.23
C GLN A 301 -6.60 18.25 4.02
N LEU A 302 -5.41 18.65 4.48
CA LEU A 302 -4.93 20.04 4.32
C LEU A 302 -4.73 20.44 2.85
N ALA A 303 -4.43 19.47 1.97
CA ALA A 303 -4.32 19.71 0.54
C ALA A 303 -5.70 19.88 -0.11
N MET A 304 -6.71 19.12 0.33
CA MET A 304 -8.10 19.30 -0.09
C MET A 304 -8.64 20.67 0.33
N GLU A 305 -8.44 21.07 1.59
CA GLU A 305 -8.82 22.39 2.09
C GLU A 305 -8.14 23.53 1.30
N THR A 306 -6.83 23.38 1.01
CA THR A 306 -6.08 24.35 0.20
C THR A 306 -6.60 24.42 -1.24
N ALA A 307 -6.94 23.26 -1.81
CA ALA A 307 -7.47 23.17 -3.16
C ALA A 307 -8.85 23.85 -3.26
N GLU A 308 -9.77 23.52 -2.35
CA GLU A 308 -11.13 24.06 -2.30
C GLU A 308 -11.13 25.57 -2.11
N ALA A 309 -10.34 26.08 -1.15
CA ALA A 309 -10.23 27.51 -0.88
C ALA A 309 -9.74 28.34 -2.07
N ASN A 310 -9.05 27.71 -3.03
CA ASN A 310 -8.43 28.39 -4.17
C ASN A 310 -8.98 27.95 -5.53
N GLY A 311 -9.97 27.06 -5.55
CA GLY A 311 -10.53 26.46 -6.77
C GLY A 311 -9.51 25.63 -7.56
N ALA A 312 -8.64 24.91 -6.88
CA ALA A 312 -7.78 23.90 -7.49
C ALA A 312 -8.57 22.61 -7.72
N SER A 313 -8.37 21.96 -8.87
CA SER A 313 -9.10 20.71 -9.20
C SER A 313 -8.19 19.49 -9.24
N LEU A 314 -6.91 19.65 -8.90
CA LEU A 314 -5.90 18.60 -8.85
C LEU A 314 -5.03 18.81 -7.61
N ILE A 315 -4.76 17.73 -6.88
CA ILE A 315 -3.87 17.67 -5.73
C ILE A 315 -2.71 16.75 -6.08
N LEU A 316 -1.50 17.16 -5.72
CA LEU A 316 -0.29 16.35 -5.77
C LEU A 316 0.35 16.32 -4.38
N ALA A 317 0.78 15.14 -3.95
CA ALA A 317 1.46 14.97 -2.67
C ALA A 317 2.71 14.10 -2.83
N ASN A 318 3.84 14.55 -2.31
CA ASN A 318 5.04 13.73 -2.17
C ASN A 318 5.18 13.21 -0.74
N ASP A 319 5.83 12.06 -0.59
CA ASP A 319 6.33 11.60 0.72
C ASP A 319 7.61 12.39 1.12
N PRO A 320 8.11 12.24 2.36
CA PRO A 320 9.16 13.10 2.91
C PRO A 320 10.46 13.19 2.13
N ASP A 321 10.87 12.12 1.43
CA ASP A 321 12.07 12.08 0.58
C ASP A 321 11.78 12.19 -0.92
N ALA A 322 10.51 12.43 -1.26
CA ALA A 322 9.98 12.73 -2.58
C ALA A 322 10.23 11.66 -3.65
N ASP A 323 10.30 10.38 -3.23
CA ASP A 323 10.34 9.26 -4.17
C ASP A 323 8.93 8.77 -4.56
N ARG A 324 7.89 9.11 -3.78
CA ARG A 324 6.48 8.75 -4.07
C ARG A 324 5.63 9.92 -4.54
N LEU A 325 4.51 9.59 -5.20
CA LEU A 325 3.49 10.57 -5.62
C LEU A 325 2.07 10.05 -5.35
N ALA A 326 1.26 10.77 -4.58
CA ALA A 326 -0.19 10.62 -4.61
C ALA A 326 -0.84 11.75 -5.42
N VAL A 327 -2.01 11.44 -5.98
CA VAL A 327 -2.80 12.36 -6.81
C VAL A 327 -4.27 12.25 -6.40
N ALA A 328 -4.95 13.37 -6.29
CA ALA A 328 -6.41 13.42 -6.26
C ALA A 328 -6.95 14.45 -7.27
N GLU A 329 -8.09 14.16 -7.89
CA GLU A 329 -8.81 15.07 -8.77
C GLU A 329 -10.20 15.34 -8.18
N MET A 330 -10.69 16.56 -8.36
CA MET A 330 -12.04 16.93 -7.92
C MET A 330 -13.07 16.09 -8.69
N ASP A 331 -13.93 15.36 -7.99
CA ASP A 331 -15.02 14.55 -8.56
C ASP A 331 -16.29 14.79 -7.74
N SER A 332 -17.25 15.52 -8.33
CA SER A 332 -18.52 15.84 -7.68
C SER A 332 -19.41 14.62 -7.42
N ASN A 333 -19.09 13.47 -8.02
CA ASN A 333 -19.80 12.21 -7.78
C ASN A 333 -19.17 11.41 -6.62
N SER A 334 -17.99 11.81 -6.13
CA SER A 334 -17.37 11.20 -4.96
C SER A 334 -18.00 11.76 -3.68
N GLN A 335 -18.10 10.92 -2.65
CA GLN A 335 -18.63 11.31 -1.34
C GLN A 335 -17.82 12.43 -0.68
N SER A 336 -16.50 12.44 -0.86
CA SER A 336 -15.60 13.48 -0.35
C SER A 336 -15.46 14.68 -1.30
N GLY A 337 -16.09 14.64 -2.49
CA GLY A 337 -15.83 15.60 -3.57
C GLY A 337 -14.50 15.38 -4.31
N TRP A 338 -13.74 14.35 -3.94
CA TRP A 338 -12.43 14.02 -4.52
C TRP A 338 -12.35 12.55 -4.92
N HIS A 339 -11.82 12.28 -6.12
CA HIS A 339 -11.31 10.96 -6.49
C HIS A 339 -9.82 10.90 -6.13
N ILE A 340 -9.48 10.14 -5.09
CA ILE A 340 -8.09 9.85 -4.74
C ILE A 340 -7.65 8.65 -5.56
N PHE A 341 -6.71 8.87 -6.48
CA PHE A 341 -6.24 7.79 -7.34
C PHE A 341 -5.39 6.80 -6.54
N THR A 342 -5.66 5.52 -6.71
CA THR A 342 -4.76 4.48 -6.19
C THR A 342 -3.43 4.51 -6.94
N GLY A 343 -2.35 3.98 -6.35
CA GLY A 343 -1.07 3.90 -7.06
C GLY A 343 -1.14 3.02 -8.32
N ASN A 344 -2.07 2.06 -8.38
CA ASN A 344 -2.36 1.34 -9.62
C ASN A 344 -2.97 2.24 -10.69
N GLU A 345 -3.97 3.07 -10.35
CA GLU A 345 -4.60 4.00 -11.29
C GLU A 345 -3.61 5.05 -11.80
N ILE A 346 -2.77 5.61 -10.92
CA ILE A 346 -1.70 6.54 -11.33
C ILE A 346 -0.70 5.82 -12.25
N GLY A 347 -0.33 4.58 -11.92
CA GLY A 347 0.56 3.76 -12.75
C GLY A 347 0.00 3.47 -14.15
N ILE A 348 -1.31 3.17 -14.23
CA ILE A 348 -2.00 2.96 -15.51
C ILE A 348 -1.98 4.23 -16.35
N LEU A 349 -2.34 5.36 -15.75
CA LEU A 349 -2.39 6.67 -16.42
C LEU A 349 -1.00 7.09 -16.94
N LEU A 350 0.03 7.03 -16.10
CA LEU A 350 1.40 7.38 -16.51
C LEU A 350 1.98 6.40 -17.53
N GLY A 351 1.74 5.10 -17.36
CA GLY A 351 2.20 4.08 -18.30
C GLY A 351 1.57 4.23 -19.68
N PHE A 352 0.25 4.46 -19.73
CA PHE A 352 -0.45 4.69 -20.98
C PHE A 352 -0.05 6.03 -21.63
N TRP A 353 0.16 7.08 -20.83
CA TRP A 353 0.68 8.36 -21.31
C TRP A 353 2.05 8.21 -21.99
N GLU A 354 3.02 7.56 -21.34
CA GLU A 354 4.36 7.37 -21.94
C GLU A 354 4.28 6.54 -23.23
N LEU A 355 3.38 5.58 -23.31
CA LEU A 355 3.12 4.86 -24.56
C LEU A 355 2.56 5.77 -25.66
N GLU A 356 1.48 6.52 -25.39
CA GLU A 356 0.87 7.41 -26.39
C GLU A 356 1.90 8.44 -26.90
N GLN A 357 2.67 9.02 -25.98
CA GLN A 357 3.70 10.00 -26.35
C GLN A 357 4.87 9.38 -27.11
N HIS A 358 5.29 8.17 -26.74
CA HIS A 358 6.34 7.46 -27.46
C HIS A 358 5.91 7.14 -28.90
N LEU A 359 4.72 6.57 -29.09
CA LEU A 359 4.19 6.25 -30.42
C LEU A 359 3.94 7.51 -31.26
N ARG A 360 3.52 8.62 -30.65
CA ARG A 360 3.38 9.90 -31.34
C ARG A 360 4.71 10.44 -31.87
N LEU A 361 5.78 10.31 -31.08
CA LEU A 361 7.12 10.79 -31.45
C LEU A 361 7.87 9.82 -32.38
N HIS A 362 7.53 8.53 -32.31
CA HIS A 362 8.17 7.45 -33.06
C HIS A 362 7.12 6.50 -33.64
N PRO A 363 6.34 6.94 -34.65
CA PRO A 363 5.21 6.18 -35.19
C PRO A 363 5.63 4.81 -35.78
N ASP A 364 6.83 4.72 -36.33
CA ASP A 364 7.36 3.52 -36.98
C ASP A 364 8.27 2.67 -36.06
N CYS A 365 8.22 2.88 -34.74
CA CYS A 365 9.05 2.10 -33.81
C CYS A 365 8.64 0.62 -33.77
N ASP A 366 9.63 -0.25 -33.57
CA ASP A 366 9.38 -1.66 -33.25
C ASP A 366 8.87 -1.77 -31.81
N ARG A 367 7.55 -1.94 -31.67
CA ARG A 367 6.86 -2.04 -30.37
C ARG A 367 7.34 -3.23 -29.53
N THR A 368 7.92 -4.26 -30.16
CA THR A 368 8.48 -5.42 -29.45
C THR A 368 9.78 -5.09 -28.71
N GLN A 369 10.35 -3.89 -28.91
CA GLN A 369 11.48 -3.37 -28.12
C GLN A 369 11.05 -2.57 -26.90
N LEU A 370 9.75 -2.36 -26.71
CA LEU A 370 9.20 -1.50 -25.67
C LEU A 370 8.68 -2.35 -24.50
N PHE A 371 8.93 -1.87 -23.29
CA PHE A 371 8.65 -2.60 -22.06
C PHE A 371 7.95 -1.72 -21.02
N PHE A 372 6.95 -2.31 -20.37
CA PHE A 372 6.50 -1.92 -19.05
C PHE A 372 7.04 -2.89 -18.00
N ILE A 373 7.31 -2.38 -16.80
CA ILE A 373 7.74 -3.20 -15.66
C ILE A 373 6.84 -2.88 -14.47
N ALA A 374 6.36 -3.89 -13.77
CA ALA A 374 5.65 -3.68 -12.51
C ALA A 374 5.98 -4.76 -11.49
N SER A 375 5.66 -4.47 -10.22
CA SER A 375 5.76 -5.49 -9.18
C SER A 375 4.71 -6.59 -9.37
N THR A 376 4.97 -7.79 -8.84
CA THR A 376 4.02 -8.91 -8.85
C THR A 376 2.69 -8.59 -8.16
N VAL A 377 2.66 -7.60 -7.27
CA VAL A 377 1.44 -7.18 -6.54
C VAL A 377 0.78 -5.93 -7.13
N SER A 378 1.39 -5.35 -8.17
CA SER A 378 0.78 -4.28 -8.96
C SER A 378 -0.26 -4.83 -9.94
N SER A 379 -1.20 -3.95 -10.31
CA SER A 379 -2.27 -4.25 -11.25
C SER A 379 -1.76 -4.85 -12.56
N LYS A 380 -2.51 -5.82 -13.09
CA LYS A 380 -2.23 -6.44 -14.40
C LYS A 380 -2.83 -5.64 -15.56
N MET A 381 -3.40 -4.45 -15.33
CA MET A 381 -3.93 -3.64 -16.42
C MET A 381 -2.85 -3.19 -17.42
N LEU A 382 -1.65 -2.79 -16.96
CA LEU A 382 -0.54 -2.49 -17.89
C LEU A 382 -0.07 -3.73 -18.68
N LYS A 383 -0.25 -4.94 -18.13
CA LYS A 383 -0.01 -6.20 -18.86
C LYS A 383 -1.04 -6.39 -19.97
N ALA A 384 -2.31 -6.10 -19.70
CA ALA A 384 -3.38 -6.16 -20.69
C ALA A 384 -3.18 -5.11 -21.80
N ILE A 385 -2.82 -3.88 -21.44
CA ILE A 385 -2.45 -2.81 -22.38
C ILE A 385 -1.26 -3.23 -23.23
N ALA A 386 -0.18 -3.73 -22.63
CA ALA A 386 1.00 -4.19 -23.36
C ALA A 386 0.65 -5.25 -24.40
N LYS A 387 -0.14 -6.26 -24.00
CA LYS A 387 -0.61 -7.30 -24.91
C LYS A 387 -1.46 -6.74 -26.06
N ALA A 388 -2.38 -5.83 -25.77
CA ALA A 388 -3.27 -5.23 -26.77
C ALA A 388 -2.53 -4.31 -27.75
N GLU A 389 -1.50 -3.61 -27.28
CA GLU A 389 -0.74 -2.61 -28.06
C GLU A 389 0.54 -3.17 -28.70
N GLY A 390 0.88 -4.43 -28.44
CA GLY A 390 2.03 -5.13 -29.05
C GLY A 390 3.38 -4.85 -28.37
N LEU A 391 3.36 -4.56 -27.07
CA LEU A 391 4.52 -4.26 -26.23
C LEU A 391 4.78 -5.42 -25.26
N ASN A 392 5.90 -5.36 -24.54
CA ASN A 392 6.22 -6.34 -23.51
C ASN A 392 5.87 -5.83 -22.11
N PHE A 393 5.55 -6.76 -21.21
CA PHE A 393 5.35 -6.49 -19.80
C PHE A 393 6.17 -7.47 -18.97
N ILE A 394 6.92 -6.96 -18.00
CA ILE A 394 7.73 -7.77 -17.09
C ILE A 394 7.27 -7.56 -15.65
N GLU A 395 7.10 -8.68 -14.94
CA GLU A 395 6.88 -8.69 -13.50
C GLU A 395 8.21 -8.81 -12.76
N THR A 396 8.30 -8.15 -11.60
CA THR A 396 9.42 -8.27 -10.67
C THR A 396 8.90 -8.42 -9.24
N LEU A 397 9.71 -8.90 -8.29
CA LEU A 397 9.31 -8.94 -6.88
C LEU A 397 9.02 -7.53 -6.36
N THR A 398 8.20 -7.41 -5.31
CA THR A 398 7.96 -6.12 -4.63
C THR A 398 9.26 -5.50 -4.13
N GLY A 399 9.38 -4.18 -4.29
CA GLY A 399 10.57 -3.41 -3.98
C GLY A 399 11.28 -2.94 -5.24
N PHE A 400 11.44 -1.62 -5.35
CA PHE A 400 12.03 -0.97 -6.53
C PHE A 400 13.45 -1.43 -6.88
N LYS A 401 14.17 -2.05 -5.93
CA LYS A 401 15.45 -2.72 -6.22
C LYS A 401 15.34 -3.75 -7.36
N TRP A 402 14.24 -4.50 -7.44
CA TRP A 402 14.05 -5.49 -8.51
C TRP A 402 13.64 -4.83 -9.83
N ILE A 403 12.77 -3.82 -9.74
CA ILE A 403 12.31 -3.03 -10.89
C ILE A 403 13.49 -2.31 -11.57
N GLY A 404 14.27 -1.56 -10.80
CA GLY A 404 15.38 -0.77 -11.32
C GLY A 404 16.50 -1.64 -11.91
N ASN A 405 16.87 -2.74 -11.26
CA ASN A 405 17.87 -3.67 -11.82
C ASN A 405 17.37 -4.37 -13.10
N LYS A 406 16.08 -4.73 -13.19
CA LYS A 406 15.51 -5.26 -14.43
C LYS A 406 15.45 -4.22 -15.55
N ALA A 407 15.15 -2.96 -15.22
CA ALA A 407 15.18 -1.87 -16.19
C ALA A 407 16.59 -1.68 -16.78
N ILE A 408 17.63 -1.79 -15.94
CA ILE A 408 19.04 -1.74 -16.35
C ILE A 408 19.39 -2.90 -17.27
N GLU A 409 19.03 -4.13 -16.92
CA GLU A 409 19.26 -5.32 -17.76
C GLU A 409 18.64 -5.15 -19.15
N LEU A 410 17.40 -4.69 -19.22
CA LEU A 410 16.70 -4.43 -20.47
C LEU A 410 17.40 -3.35 -21.29
N ARG A 411 17.74 -2.21 -20.69
CA ARG A 411 18.47 -1.13 -21.33
C ARG A 411 19.81 -1.61 -21.90
N ASP A 412 20.58 -2.35 -21.11
CA ASP A 412 21.91 -2.84 -21.50
C ASP A 412 21.82 -3.91 -22.62
N SER A 413 20.66 -4.58 -22.75
CA SER A 413 20.32 -5.45 -23.89
C SER A 413 19.70 -4.71 -25.09
N GLY A 414 19.69 -3.37 -25.09
CA GLY A 414 19.19 -2.54 -26.18
C GLY A 414 17.66 -2.37 -26.21
N LYS A 415 16.95 -2.76 -25.15
CA LYS A 415 15.50 -2.57 -25.02
C LYS A 415 15.17 -1.23 -24.39
N LYS A 416 13.94 -0.75 -24.60
CA LYS A 416 13.45 0.51 -24.07
C LYS A 416 12.35 0.30 -23.04
N VAL A 417 12.62 0.65 -21.80
CA VAL A 417 11.61 0.73 -20.75
C VAL A 417 10.90 2.07 -20.86
N LEU A 418 9.59 2.05 -21.09
CA LEU A 418 8.78 3.27 -21.16
C LEU A 418 8.36 3.72 -19.77
N PHE A 419 7.99 2.77 -18.93
CA PHE A 419 7.45 3.03 -17.62
C PHE A 419 7.64 1.84 -16.69
N ALA A 420 7.95 2.11 -15.43
CA ALA A 420 8.05 1.11 -14.40
C ALA A 420 7.42 1.59 -13.09
N TYR A 421 6.71 0.73 -12.36
CA TYR A 421 6.06 1.16 -11.12
C TYR A 421 5.79 0.06 -10.10
N GLU A 422 5.56 0.47 -8.85
CA GLU A 422 4.96 -0.34 -7.79
C GLU A 422 3.65 0.29 -7.30
N GLU A 423 2.68 -0.53 -6.88
CA GLU A 423 1.35 -0.06 -6.47
C GLU A 423 1.36 0.87 -5.27
N ALA A 424 2.39 0.76 -4.42
CA ALA A 424 2.68 1.64 -3.29
C ALA A 424 3.23 3.00 -3.76
N ILE A 425 2.51 3.62 -4.70
CA ILE A 425 2.69 4.98 -5.24
C ILE A 425 4.11 5.35 -5.69
N GLY A 426 4.85 4.35 -6.18
CA GLY A 426 6.23 4.49 -6.65
C GLY A 426 6.35 4.38 -8.16
N PHE A 427 6.82 5.44 -8.82
CA PHE A 427 6.81 5.53 -10.29
C PHE A 427 8.19 5.91 -10.85
N CYS A 428 8.58 5.25 -11.93
CA CYS A 428 9.76 5.55 -12.73
C CYS A 428 9.30 5.85 -14.15
N VAL A 429 9.23 7.14 -14.49
CA VAL A 429 8.79 7.62 -15.80
C VAL A 429 9.99 7.68 -16.75
N GLY A 430 9.95 6.90 -17.82
CA GLY A 430 11.08 6.73 -18.74
C GLY A 430 12.31 6.10 -18.08
N ASP A 431 13.51 6.56 -18.46
CA ASP A 431 14.80 5.99 -18.04
C ASP A 431 15.74 7.08 -17.45
N LEU A 432 15.18 8.12 -16.83
CA LEU A 432 15.98 9.20 -16.23
C LEU A 432 16.79 8.71 -15.02
N VAL A 433 16.14 7.97 -14.13
CA VAL A 433 16.71 7.33 -12.93
C VAL A 433 16.12 5.93 -12.80
N LYS A 434 16.79 5.02 -12.07
CA LYS A 434 16.34 3.63 -11.85
C LYS A 434 15.86 3.41 -10.42
N GLU A 435 15.15 4.43 -9.95
CA GLU A 435 14.49 4.56 -8.65
C GLU A 435 13.13 5.22 -8.87
N LYS A 436 12.25 5.15 -7.88
CA LYS A 436 11.05 5.97 -7.87
C LYS A 436 11.40 7.46 -7.90
N ASP A 437 10.61 8.24 -8.61
CA ASP A 437 10.81 9.66 -8.80
C ASP A 437 9.46 10.40 -8.75
N GLY A 438 9.04 10.73 -7.52
CA GLY A 438 7.81 11.49 -7.28
C GLY A 438 7.86 12.93 -7.80
N VAL A 439 9.06 13.50 -7.97
CA VAL A 439 9.29 14.86 -8.47
C VAL A 439 8.99 14.95 -9.97
N VAL A 440 9.54 14.03 -10.76
CA VAL A 440 9.28 13.95 -12.20
C VAL A 440 7.88 13.42 -12.48
N ALA A 441 7.42 12.42 -11.73
CA ALA A 441 6.06 11.91 -11.87
C ALA A 441 5.02 13.03 -11.69
N ALA A 442 5.21 13.93 -10.71
CA ALA A 442 4.31 15.07 -10.48
C ALA A 442 4.23 16.00 -11.69
N ALA A 443 5.38 16.34 -12.30
CA ALA A 443 5.44 17.21 -13.47
C ALA A 443 4.81 16.56 -14.72
N VAL A 444 5.07 15.26 -14.94
CA VAL A 444 4.50 14.51 -16.07
C VAL A 444 3.00 14.32 -15.90
N PHE A 445 2.53 13.95 -14.70
CA PHE A 445 1.10 13.81 -14.42
C PHE A 445 0.35 15.13 -14.63
N THR A 446 0.95 16.25 -14.21
CA THR A 446 0.36 17.59 -14.42
C THR A 446 0.28 17.93 -15.92
N GLU A 447 1.30 17.63 -16.72
CA GLU A 447 1.27 17.81 -18.17
C GLU A 447 0.17 16.96 -18.82
N MET A 448 0.02 15.70 -18.41
CA MET A 448 -1.06 14.82 -18.86
C MET A 448 -2.43 15.40 -18.50
N ALA A 449 -2.66 15.82 -17.25
CA ALA A 449 -3.92 16.42 -16.82
C ALA A 449 -4.26 17.70 -17.60
N ILE A 450 -3.26 18.55 -17.87
CA ILE A 450 -3.41 19.74 -18.70
C ILE A 450 -3.78 19.36 -20.13
N TYR A 451 -3.08 18.39 -20.72
CA TYR A 451 -3.35 17.93 -22.09
C TYR A 451 -4.75 17.34 -22.22
N LEU A 452 -5.16 16.48 -21.29
CA LEU A 452 -6.50 15.88 -21.26
C LEU A 452 -7.58 16.97 -21.18
N LYS A 453 -7.45 17.92 -20.26
CA LYS A 453 -8.40 19.02 -20.09
C LYS A 453 -8.45 19.97 -21.29
N THR A 454 -7.30 20.34 -21.84
CA THR A 454 -7.21 21.40 -22.85
C THR A 454 -7.43 20.89 -24.27
N ILE A 455 -6.87 19.72 -24.60
CA ILE A 455 -6.88 19.15 -25.96
C ILE A 455 -7.98 18.11 -26.11
N LYS A 456 -8.07 17.14 -25.18
CA LYS A 456 -9.05 16.05 -25.27
C LYS A 456 -10.42 16.42 -24.68
N LYS A 457 -10.50 17.51 -23.91
CA LYS A 457 -11.72 18.01 -23.24
C LYS A 457 -12.34 17.01 -22.26
N VAL A 458 -11.50 16.26 -21.55
CA VAL A 458 -11.91 15.30 -20.52
C VAL A 458 -11.08 15.50 -19.24
N THR A 459 -11.59 15.03 -18.11
CA THR A 459 -10.86 14.95 -16.84
C THR A 459 -9.90 13.75 -16.83
N VAL A 460 -9.04 13.67 -15.82
CA VAL A 460 -8.15 12.52 -15.66
C VAL A 460 -8.96 11.27 -15.32
N LYS A 461 -9.97 11.39 -14.45
CA LYS A 461 -10.90 10.32 -14.10
C LYS A 461 -11.66 9.82 -15.33
N GLU A 462 -12.25 10.70 -16.13
CA GLU A 462 -12.95 10.31 -17.37
C GLU A 462 -12.01 9.59 -18.34
N HIS A 463 -10.74 10.00 -18.41
CA HIS A 463 -9.75 9.29 -19.22
C HIS A 463 -9.44 7.89 -18.67
N LEU A 464 -9.30 7.74 -17.35
CA LEU A 464 -9.13 6.45 -16.69
C LEU A 464 -10.34 5.53 -16.95
N ASP A 465 -11.57 6.04 -16.84
CA ASP A 465 -12.78 5.28 -17.14
C ASP A 465 -12.79 4.82 -18.60
N ALA A 466 -12.41 5.67 -19.55
CA ALA A 466 -12.27 5.30 -20.96
C ALA A 466 -11.21 4.20 -21.20
N LEU A 467 -10.13 4.18 -20.40
CA LEU A 467 -9.15 3.09 -20.45
C LEU A 467 -9.73 1.79 -19.90
N TYR A 468 -10.52 1.84 -18.83
CA TYR A 468 -11.20 0.65 -18.32
C TYR A 468 -12.23 0.11 -19.32
N GLU A 469 -12.98 0.98 -20.00
CA GLU A 469 -13.91 0.55 -21.06
C GLU A 469 -13.15 -0.13 -22.23
N ARG A 470 -11.96 0.38 -22.56
CA ARG A 470 -11.16 -0.15 -23.67
C ARG A 470 -10.46 -1.47 -23.35
N TYR A 471 -9.94 -1.63 -22.13
CA TYR A 471 -9.06 -2.75 -21.76
C TYR A 471 -9.67 -3.71 -20.72
N GLY A 472 -10.85 -3.40 -20.20
CA GLY A 472 -11.51 -4.10 -19.10
C GLY A 472 -11.32 -3.39 -17.76
N HIS A 473 -12.29 -3.54 -16.85
CA HIS A 473 -12.21 -3.00 -15.50
C HIS A 473 -11.33 -3.89 -14.61
N PHE A 474 -10.28 -3.31 -14.02
CA PHE A 474 -9.44 -4.02 -13.04
C PHE A 474 -9.80 -3.52 -11.65
N VAL A 475 -10.18 -4.45 -10.77
CA VAL A 475 -10.54 -4.15 -9.39
C VAL A 475 -9.62 -4.93 -8.47
N THR A 476 -9.10 -4.27 -7.43
CA THR A 476 -8.16 -4.85 -6.46
C THR A 476 -8.72 -4.84 -5.06
N GLN A 477 -8.42 -5.87 -4.28
CA GLN A 477 -8.66 -5.95 -2.84
C GLN A 477 -7.40 -6.47 -2.16
N ASN A 478 -6.62 -5.54 -1.60
CA ASN A 478 -5.35 -5.82 -0.96
C ASN A 478 -5.51 -5.63 0.55
N HIS A 479 -5.12 -6.64 1.33
CA HIS A 479 -5.16 -6.55 2.78
C HIS A 479 -4.08 -7.41 3.43
N TYR A 480 -4.10 -7.44 4.75
CA TYR A 480 -3.38 -8.39 5.57
C TYR A 480 -4.27 -8.96 6.67
N VAL A 481 -3.83 -10.10 7.22
CA VAL A 481 -4.25 -10.66 8.51
C VAL A 481 -3.03 -10.74 9.42
N LYS A 482 -3.21 -10.57 10.73
CA LYS A 482 -2.11 -10.70 11.69
C LYS A 482 -2.00 -12.14 12.18
N CYS A 483 -0.77 -12.61 12.37
CA CYS A 483 -0.47 -13.90 12.94
C CYS A 483 0.89 -13.85 13.64
N ASP A 484 0.87 -13.80 14.97
CA ASP A 484 2.09 -13.72 15.78
C ASP A 484 2.81 -15.07 15.93
N ASN A 485 2.23 -16.16 15.40
CA ASN A 485 2.80 -17.49 15.48
C ASN A 485 3.38 -17.96 14.13
N PRO A 486 4.72 -17.96 13.96
CA PRO A 486 5.37 -18.42 12.73
C PRO A 486 5.06 -19.88 12.36
N ARG A 487 4.73 -20.73 13.33
CA ARG A 487 4.36 -22.13 13.06
C ARG A 487 3.01 -22.23 12.36
N THR A 488 2.05 -21.38 12.76
CA THR A 488 0.74 -21.30 12.11
C THR A 488 0.89 -20.85 10.66
N ILE A 489 1.68 -19.80 10.41
CA ILE A 489 1.98 -19.34 9.05
C ILE A 489 2.56 -20.49 8.21
N ARG A 490 3.56 -21.20 8.73
CA ARG A 490 4.17 -22.34 8.03
C ARG A 490 3.13 -23.42 7.70
N ALA A 491 2.31 -23.79 8.69
CA ALA A 491 1.26 -24.80 8.51
C ALA A 491 0.23 -24.39 7.44
N ILE A 492 -0.16 -23.10 7.39
CA ILE A 492 -1.04 -22.57 6.34
C ILE A 492 -0.39 -22.79 4.96
N PHE A 493 0.84 -22.35 4.76
CA PHE A 493 1.50 -22.46 3.47
C PHE A 493 1.84 -23.91 3.07
N GLU A 494 2.17 -24.79 4.01
CA GLU A 494 2.30 -26.24 3.78
C GLU A 494 0.98 -26.85 3.28
N ARG A 495 -0.15 -26.49 3.89
CA ARG A 495 -1.48 -26.92 3.45
C ARG A 495 -1.85 -26.40 2.06
N LEU A 496 -1.50 -25.16 1.76
CA LEU A 496 -1.71 -24.55 0.44
C LEU A 496 -0.90 -25.25 -0.67
N ARG A 497 0.27 -25.81 -0.33
CA ARG A 497 1.09 -26.60 -1.25
C ARG A 497 0.53 -28.00 -1.50
N ASN A 498 -0.23 -28.56 -0.55
CA ASN A 498 -0.89 -29.86 -0.70
C ASN A 498 0.05 -30.95 -1.27
N ASP A 499 1.18 -31.17 -0.58
CA ASP A 499 2.24 -32.09 -0.99
C ASP A 499 2.80 -31.86 -2.42
N GLY A 500 2.78 -30.60 -2.87
CA GLY A 500 3.27 -30.19 -4.19
C GLY A 500 2.23 -30.29 -5.32
N ASN A 501 1.03 -30.79 -5.04
CA ASN A 501 -0.07 -30.80 -6.02
C ASN A 501 -0.75 -29.44 -6.15
N TYR A 502 -0.64 -28.60 -5.11
CA TYR A 502 -1.40 -27.35 -4.95
C TYR A 502 -2.92 -27.57 -5.08
N TRP A 503 -3.67 -26.49 -4.95
CA TRP A 503 -5.13 -26.51 -5.07
C TRP A 503 -5.52 -26.22 -6.53
N ASP A 504 -6.52 -26.93 -7.05
CA ASP A 504 -7.07 -26.76 -8.40
C ASP A 504 -8.31 -25.86 -8.44
N LYS A 505 -8.85 -25.50 -7.27
CA LYS A 505 -9.93 -24.52 -7.09
C LYS A 505 -9.91 -23.88 -5.70
N CYS A 506 -10.54 -22.72 -5.57
CA CYS A 506 -10.92 -22.10 -4.30
C CYS A 506 -12.44 -21.94 -4.30
N GLY A 507 -13.14 -22.82 -3.57
CA GLY A 507 -14.60 -22.94 -3.62
C GLY A 507 -15.11 -23.19 -5.04
N GLU A 508 -15.83 -22.23 -5.62
CA GLU A 508 -16.33 -22.32 -7.01
C GLU A 508 -15.32 -21.84 -8.07
N PHE A 509 -14.27 -21.13 -7.67
CA PHE A 509 -13.31 -20.53 -8.59
C PHE A 509 -12.19 -21.49 -8.96
N ALA A 510 -12.16 -21.92 -10.23
CA ALA A 510 -11.11 -22.79 -10.75
C ALA A 510 -9.75 -22.08 -10.84
N ILE A 511 -8.69 -22.75 -10.38
CA ILE A 511 -7.30 -22.29 -10.44
C ILE A 511 -6.65 -22.85 -11.71
N THR A 512 -6.08 -21.98 -12.53
CA THR A 512 -5.43 -22.32 -13.80
C THR A 512 -3.91 -22.20 -13.73
N GLY A 513 -3.37 -21.54 -12.70
CA GLY A 513 -1.93 -21.41 -12.53
C GLY A 513 -1.53 -21.16 -11.08
N VAL A 514 -0.35 -21.64 -10.73
CA VAL A 514 0.27 -21.44 -9.41
C VAL A 514 1.75 -21.10 -9.59
N ARG A 515 2.19 -20.04 -8.93
CA ARG A 515 3.60 -19.68 -8.77
C ARG A 515 3.93 -19.59 -7.29
N ASP A 516 4.79 -20.46 -6.79
CA ASP A 516 5.31 -20.43 -5.42
C ASP A 516 6.79 -20.06 -5.43
N LEU A 517 7.08 -18.83 -5.00
CA LEU A 517 8.42 -18.26 -4.95
C LEU A 517 9.19 -18.66 -3.69
N THR A 518 8.59 -19.50 -2.84
CA THR A 518 9.24 -20.15 -1.71
C THR A 518 9.93 -21.43 -2.16
N THR A 519 9.23 -22.23 -2.96
CA THR A 519 9.72 -23.52 -3.49
C THR A 519 10.40 -23.37 -4.85
N GLY A 520 10.08 -22.31 -5.59
CA GLY A 520 10.52 -22.10 -6.96
C GLY A 520 9.64 -22.76 -8.02
N TYR A 521 8.42 -23.19 -7.64
CA TYR A 521 7.46 -23.79 -8.55
C TYR A 521 6.71 -22.73 -9.35
N ASP A 522 6.54 -22.91 -10.66
CA ASP A 522 5.67 -22.08 -11.51
C ASP A 522 5.01 -22.92 -12.60
N SER A 523 3.71 -23.20 -12.46
CA SER A 523 2.98 -24.05 -13.39
C SER A 523 2.79 -23.43 -14.79
N SER A 524 3.10 -22.13 -14.96
CA SER A 524 3.05 -21.47 -16.27
C SER A 524 4.30 -21.71 -17.11
N GLN A 525 5.38 -22.25 -16.51
CA GLN A 525 6.64 -22.53 -17.18
C GLN A 525 6.73 -24.01 -17.61
N LEU A 526 7.40 -24.27 -18.73
CA LEU A 526 7.50 -25.62 -19.30
C LEU A 526 8.24 -26.59 -18.39
N ASP A 527 9.29 -26.11 -17.72
CA ASP A 527 10.09 -26.86 -16.73
C ASP A 527 9.51 -26.78 -15.31
N LYS A 528 8.38 -26.09 -15.13
CA LYS A 528 7.72 -25.80 -13.86
C LYS A 528 8.58 -25.00 -12.87
N CYS A 529 9.60 -24.28 -13.35
CA CYS A 529 10.49 -23.48 -12.52
C CYS A 529 10.15 -21.99 -12.62
N ALA A 530 10.12 -21.30 -11.49
CA ALA A 530 9.86 -19.86 -11.44
C ALA A 530 11.01 -19.07 -12.09
N VAL A 531 10.64 -18.08 -12.90
CA VAL A 531 11.59 -17.13 -13.53
C VAL A 531 12.00 -15.98 -12.60
N LEU A 532 11.21 -15.74 -11.56
CA LEU A 532 11.49 -14.70 -10.56
C LEU A 532 12.41 -15.26 -9.46
N PRO A 533 13.20 -14.39 -8.78
CA PRO A 533 14.04 -14.83 -7.67
C PRO A 533 13.23 -15.58 -6.59
N VAL A 534 13.80 -16.69 -6.13
CA VAL A 534 13.19 -17.60 -5.14
C VAL A 534 13.82 -17.34 -3.77
N SER A 535 13.00 -17.32 -2.73
CA SER A 535 13.44 -17.15 -1.35
C SER A 535 12.81 -18.21 -0.45
N ARG A 536 13.61 -19.20 -0.04
CA ARG A 536 13.14 -20.30 0.83
C ARG A 536 12.81 -19.86 2.26
N SER A 537 13.20 -18.65 2.64
CA SER A 537 12.98 -18.10 3.98
C SER A 537 11.74 -17.22 4.09
N THR A 538 11.03 -16.97 2.98
CA THR A 538 9.84 -16.12 2.92
C THR A 538 8.75 -16.81 2.14
N GLU A 539 7.53 -16.80 2.66
CA GLU A 539 6.40 -17.44 2.00
C GLU A 539 5.78 -16.50 0.95
N MET A 540 5.60 -16.98 -0.28
CA MET A 540 4.89 -16.25 -1.34
C MET A 540 4.32 -17.20 -2.41
N ILE A 541 2.99 -17.28 -2.49
CA ILE A 541 2.26 -18.07 -3.49
C ILE A 541 1.31 -17.15 -4.26
N THR A 542 1.34 -17.23 -5.59
CA THR A 542 0.43 -16.55 -6.50
C THR A 542 -0.45 -17.56 -7.22
N TYR A 543 -1.76 -17.41 -7.09
CA TYR A 543 -2.78 -18.17 -7.81
C TYR A 543 -3.33 -17.35 -8.98
N THR A 544 -3.46 -17.98 -10.15
CA THR A 544 -4.21 -17.44 -11.30
C THR A 544 -5.48 -18.25 -11.46
N PHE A 545 -6.62 -17.58 -11.59
CA PHE A 545 -7.94 -18.20 -11.69
C PHE A 545 -8.49 -18.12 -13.12
N ALA A 546 -9.39 -19.04 -13.48
CA ALA A 546 -9.99 -19.12 -14.81
C ALA A 546 -10.81 -17.88 -15.21
N ASN A 547 -11.38 -17.17 -14.23
CA ASN A 547 -12.13 -15.93 -14.45
C ASN A 547 -11.24 -14.70 -14.67
N GLY A 548 -9.90 -14.86 -14.63
CA GLY A 548 -8.95 -13.77 -14.77
C GLY A 548 -8.50 -13.16 -13.44
N CYS A 549 -8.94 -13.69 -12.30
CA CYS A 549 -8.44 -13.24 -11.00
C CYS A 549 -6.99 -13.70 -10.78
N VAL A 550 -6.21 -12.88 -10.09
CA VAL A 550 -4.88 -13.20 -9.57
C VAL A 550 -4.87 -12.91 -8.07
N ALA A 551 -4.49 -13.89 -7.26
CA ALA A 551 -4.36 -13.75 -5.81
C ALA A 551 -2.93 -14.08 -5.37
N THR A 552 -2.24 -13.12 -4.76
CA THR A 552 -0.90 -13.32 -4.20
C THR A 552 -0.96 -13.31 -2.67
N LEU A 553 -0.59 -14.43 -2.04
CA LEU A 553 -0.46 -14.58 -0.60
C LEU A 553 1.02 -14.54 -0.22
N ARG A 554 1.41 -13.69 0.73
CA ARG A 554 2.80 -13.57 1.16
C ARG A 554 2.96 -13.20 2.62
N THR A 555 4.08 -13.58 3.22
CA THR A 555 4.47 -13.05 4.53
C THR A 555 5.10 -11.66 4.42
N SER A 556 4.88 -10.83 5.44
CA SER A 556 5.67 -9.63 5.65
C SER A 556 7.06 -10.01 6.17
N GLY A 557 8.11 -9.36 5.65
CA GLY A 557 9.49 -9.61 6.09
C GLY A 557 9.86 -8.94 7.40
N THR A 558 9.04 -7.98 7.86
CA THR A 558 9.36 -7.11 9.02
C THR A 558 8.28 -7.13 10.09
N GLU A 559 7.13 -7.74 9.82
CA GLU A 559 5.98 -7.74 10.73
C GLU A 559 5.30 -9.13 10.74
N PRO A 560 4.64 -9.55 11.84
CA PRO A 560 3.90 -10.81 11.92
C PRO A 560 2.56 -10.73 11.16
N LYS A 561 2.63 -10.44 9.85
CA LYS A 561 1.48 -10.24 8.97
C LYS A 561 1.55 -11.17 7.75
N LEU A 562 0.42 -11.77 7.40
CA LEU A 562 0.20 -12.41 6.10
C LEU A 562 -0.60 -11.45 5.24
N LYS A 563 -0.02 -11.01 4.13
CA LYS A 563 -0.63 -10.09 3.17
C LYS A 563 -1.25 -10.89 2.02
N TYR A 564 -2.41 -10.45 1.56
CA TYR A 564 -3.04 -10.92 0.34
C TYR A 564 -3.30 -9.76 -0.61
N TYR A 565 -2.97 -9.96 -1.87
CA TYR A 565 -3.20 -9.01 -2.96
C TYR A 565 -4.04 -9.72 -4.00
N VAL A 566 -5.29 -9.30 -4.17
CA VAL A 566 -6.23 -9.97 -5.07
C VAL A 566 -6.73 -8.97 -6.08
N GLU A 567 -6.61 -9.29 -7.36
CA GLU A 567 -7.12 -8.49 -8.46
C GLU A 567 -8.00 -9.34 -9.36
N LEU A 568 -9.12 -8.80 -9.83
CA LEU A 568 -9.90 -9.39 -10.92
C LEU A 568 -9.87 -8.46 -12.13
N ALA A 569 -9.49 -9.03 -13.27
CA ALA A 569 -9.59 -8.41 -14.58
C ALA A 569 -10.98 -8.71 -15.20
N GLY A 570 -11.83 -7.70 -15.26
CA GLY A 570 -13.12 -7.79 -15.94
C GLY A 570 -12.97 -7.96 -17.44
N ARG A 571 -13.89 -8.71 -18.05
CA ARG A 571 -14.01 -8.78 -19.51
C ARG A 571 -14.46 -7.43 -20.06
N VAL A 572 -13.98 -7.06 -21.24
CA VAL A 572 -14.44 -5.85 -21.94
C VAL A 572 -15.97 -5.88 -22.07
N GLY A 573 -16.62 -4.80 -21.62
CA GLY A 573 -18.09 -4.66 -21.57
C GLY A 573 -18.76 -5.17 -20.29
N GLN A 574 -18.05 -5.78 -19.34
CA GLN A 574 -18.57 -6.01 -17.98
C GLN A 574 -18.48 -4.73 -17.16
N THR A 575 -19.51 -4.41 -16.37
CA THR A 575 -19.49 -3.22 -15.52
C THR A 575 -18.55 -3.41 -14.33
N ARG A 576 -18.00 -2.30 -13.81
CA ARG A 576 -17.11 -2.29 -12.63
C ARG A 576 -17.78 -2.93 -11.41
N GLU A 577 -19.08 -2.75 -11.22
CA GLU A 577 -19.85 -3.28 -10.09
C GLU A 577 -19.91 -4.81 -10.14
N ALA A 578 -20.14 -5.38 -11.32
CA ALA A 578 -20.18 -6.83 -11.50
C ALA A 578 -18.80 -7.45 -11.19
N VAL A 579 -17.72 -6.86 -11.72
CA VAL A 579 -16.34 -7.28 -11.44
C VAL A 579 -16.03 -7.16 -9.95
N THR A 580 -16.45 -6.07 -9.31
CA THR A 580 -16.24 -5.86 -7.86
C THR A 580 -16.97 -6.91 -7.02
N MET A 581 -18.20 -7.26 -7.37
CA MET A 581 -18.98 -8.27 -6.64
C MET A 581 -18.37 -9.67 -6.76
N GLU A 582 -17.91 -10.03 -7.96
CA GLU A 582 -17.24 -11.32 -8.20
C GLU A 582 -15.91 -11.41 -7.44
N LEU A 583 -15.10 -10.34 -7.47
CA LEU A 583 -13.86 -10.27 -6.70
C LEU A 583 -14.12 -10.43 -5.19
N LYS A 584 -15.14 -9.74 -4.66
CA LYS A 584 -15.52 -9.86 -3.24
C LYS A 584 -15.84 -11.31 -2.88
N ASN A 585 -16.64 -12.01 -3.69
CA ASN A 585 -16.96 -13.42 -3.46
C ASN A 585 -15.69 -14.31 -3.46
N LEU A 586 -14.78 -14.10 -4.40
CA LEU A 586 -13.51 -14.85 -4.45
C LEU A 586 -12.65 -14.58 -3.22
N VAL A 587 -12.53 -13.32 -2.77
CA VAL A 587 -11.75 -12.97 -1.58
C VAL A 587 -12.34 -13.62 -0.32
N MET A 588 -13.67 -13.67 -0.19
CA MET A 588 -14.31 -14.39 0.91
C MET A 588 -13.97 -15.88 0.89
N GLN A 589 -14.09 -16.55 -0.26
CA GLN A 589 -13.73 -17.97 -0.36
C GLN A 589 -12.23 -18.20 -0.09
N LEU A 590 -11.37 -17.30 -0.53
CA LEU A 590 -9.94 -17.34 -0.21
C LEU A 590 -9.70 -17.23 1.30
N LEU A 591 -10.38 -16.29 1.97
CA LEU A 591 -10.26 -16.14 3.41
C LEU A 591 -10.78 -17.39 4.14
N GLU A 592 -12.01 -17.82 3.87
CA GLU A 592 -12.66 -18.93 4.55
C GLU A 592 -11.98 -20.28 4.29
N LEU A 593 -11.56 -20.57 3.05
CA LEU A 593 -11.05 -21.89 2.68
C LEU A 593 -9.53 -21.96 2.76
N MET A 594 -8.82 -20.95 2.24
CA MET A 594 -7.35 -20.97 2.12
C MET A 594 -6.64 -20.40 3.35
N LEU A 595 -7.12 -19.30 3.94
CA LEU A 595 -6.49 -18.71 5.14
C LEU A 595 -7.10 -19.21 6.45
N GLN A 596 -8.37 -19.60 6.46
CA GLN A 596 -9.13 -20.06 7.63
C GLN A 596 -8.84 -19.23 8.91
N PRO A 597 -9.17 -17.92 8.95
CA PRO A 597 -8.86 -17.05 10.09
C PRO A 597 -9.31 -17.61 11.44
N GLU A 598 -10.52 -18.17 11.52
CA GLU A 598 -11.06 -18.71 12.78
C GLU A 598 -10.28 -19.94 13.26
N VAL A 599 -9.91 -20.86 12.35
CA VAL A 599 -9.17 -22.09 12.68
C VAL A 599 -7.72 -21.76 13.05
N ASN A 600 -7.13 -20.78 12.36
CA ASN A 600 -5.72 -20.42 12.50
C ASN A 600 -5.47 -19.28 13.50
N GLY A 601 -6.53 -18.74 14.12
CA GLY A 601 -6.43 -17.60 15.03
C GLY A 601 -5.82 -16.35 14.37
N LEU A 602 -6.18 -16.09 13.11
CA LEU A 602 -5.71 -14.92 12.38
C LEU A 602 -6.58 -13.71 12.71
N GLU A 603 -5.96 -12.61 13.13
CA GLU A 603 -6.71 -11.39 13.38
C GLU A 603 -6.98 -10.66 12.07
N LEU A 604 -8.27 -10.51 11.75
CA LEU A 604 -8.70 -9.58 10.72
C LEU A 604 -8.53 -8.15 11.28
N PRO A 605 -7.87 -7.24 10.55
CA PRO A 605 -7.72 -5.87 10.99
C PRO A 605 -9.06 -5.17 11.17
N LEU A 606 -9.17 -4.39 12.24
CA LEU A 606 -10.27 -3.47 12.51
C LEU A 606 -10.20 -2.33 11.49
N VAL A 607 -10.80 -2.51 10.32
CA VAL A 607 -10.97 -1.41 9.36
C VAL A 607 -12.29 -0.72 9.69
N ASN A 608 -12.27 0.61 9.85
CA ASN A 608 -13.47 1.45 10.02
C ASN A 608 -14.42 1.45 8.80
N ASN A 609 -14.10 0.67 7.77
CA ASN A 609 -15.05 0.11 6.83
C ASN A 609 -15.11 -1.39 7.14
N VAL A 610 -15.97 -1.74 8.08
CA VAL A 610 -16.22 -3.13 8.44
C VAL A 610 -16.48 -3.90 7.15
N ILE A 611 -15.62 -4.89 6.86
CA ILE A 611 -15.99 -6.02 6.05
C ILE A 611 -17.10 -6.72 6.84
N THR A 612 -18.32 -6.22 6.73
CA THR A 612 -19.49 -7.00 7.11
C THR A 612 -19.72 -7.91 5.93
N LEU A 613 -19.40 -9.18 6.14
CA LEU A 613 -19.95 -10.32 5.40
C LEU A 613 -21.48 -10.16 5.34
N THR A 614 -21.98 -9.46 4.33
CA THR A 614 -23.41 -9.33 4.04
C THR A 614 -23.61 -9.60 2.55
N THR A 615 -23.27 -10.80 2.09
CA THR A 615 -23.71 -11.23 0.77
C THR A 615 -25.20 -11.53 0.81
N TYR A 616 -25.94 -10.82 -0.04
CA TYR A 616 -27.32 -11.14 -0.34
C TYR A 616 -27.37 -12.49 -1.06
N ASP A 617 -27.89 -13.51 -0.40
CA ASP A 617 -28.14 -14.82 -1.01
C ASP A 617 -29.40 -14.75 -1.89
N PRO A 618 -29.32 -14.91 -3.22
CA PRO A 618 -30.50 -14.87 -4.09
C PRO A 618 -31.47 -16.04 -3.88
N GLU A 619 -31.05 -17.08 -3.15
CA GLU A 619 -31.84 -18.25 -2.78
C GLU A 619 -32.20 -18.24 -1.28
N ASN A 620 -32.11 -17.08 -0.61
CA ASN A 620 -32.47 -16.98 0.80
C ASN A 620 -33.96 -17.36 1.04
N ILE A 621 -34.23 -17.85 2.25
CA ILE A 621 -35.55 -18.35 2.66
C ILE A 621 -36.68 -17.32 2.48
N PHE A 622 -36.42 -16.02 2.64
CA PHE A 622 -37.45 -14.99 2.45
C PHE A 622 -37.80 -14.80 0.97
N LEU A 623 -36.83 -14.89 0.06
CA LEU A 623 -37.12 -14.91 -1.37
C LEU A 623 -37.90 -16.16 -1.79
N GLN A 624 -37.55 -17.33 -1.24
CA GLN A 624 -38.31 -18.55 -1.50
C GLN A 624 -39.78 -18.41 -1.02
N ILE A 625 -39.99 -17.79 0.15
CA ILE A 625 -41.34 -17.46 0.65
C ILE A 625 -42.05 -16.45 -0.28
N ILE A 626 -41.37 -15.39 -0.72
CA ILE A 626 -41.94 -14.38 -1.63
C ILE A 626 -42.32 -15.00 -3.00
N ARG A 627 -41.55 -15.98 -3.48
CA ARG A 627 -41.82 -16.74 -4.71
C ARG A 627 -42.92 -17.81 -4.54
N GLY A 628 -43.33 -18.08 -3.29
CA GLY A 628 -44.31 -19.13 -2.98
C GLY A 628 -43.75 -20.56 -2.98
N GLU A 629 -42.42 -20.69 -2.96
CA GLU A 629 -41.72 -21.99 -2.96
C GLU A 629 -41.73 -22.62 -1.56
N VAL A 630 -41.77 -21.79 -0.51
CA VAL A 630 -41.85 -22.22 0.90
C VAL A 630 -43.12 -21.66 1.54
N PRO A 631 -43.91 -22.49 2.26
CA PRO A 631 -45.12 -22.02 2.92
C PRO A 631 -44.81 -21.06 4.08
N SER A 632 -45.67 -20.06 4.28
CA SER A 632 -45.62 -19.12 5.40
C SER A 632 -47.02 -18.74 5.85
N TYR A 633 -47.15 -18.25 7.09
CA TYR A 633 -48.39 -17.65 7.58
C TYR A 633 -48.50 -16.20 7.10
N LYS A 634 -48.90 -16.03 5.85
CA LYS A 634 -49.08 -14.72 5.20
C LYS A 634 -50.17 -13.90 5.90
N LEU A 635 -49.82 -12.71 6.36
CA LEU A 635 -50.72 -11.76 6.99
C LEU A 635 -51.39 -10.87 5.93
N PHE A 636 -50.59 -10.19 5.12
CA PHE A 636 -51.05 -9.47 3.93
C PHE A 636 -49.93 -9.32 2.90
N GLU A 637 -50.29 -8.93 1.69
CA GLU A 637 -49.33 -8.68 0.61
C GLU A 637 -49.80 -7.49 -0.24
N THR A 638 -48.84 -6.69 -0.69
CA THR A 638 -49.02 -5.62 -1.68
C THR A 638 -48.11 -5.87 -2.88
N ASP A 639 -48.10 -4.94 -3.84
CA ASP A 639 -47.16 -5.01 -4.97
C ASP A 639 -45.69 -4.95 -4.53
N HIS A 640 -45.41 -4.35 -3.36
CA HIS A 640 -44.04 -4.06 -2.92
C HIS A 640 -43.61 -4.81 -1.65
N VAL A 641 -44.54 -5.29 -0.83
CA VAL A 641 -44.20 -5.96 0.43
C VAL A 641 -45.04 -7.20 0.70
N LEU A 642 -44.47 -8.09 1.50
CA LEU A 642 -45.13 -9.26 2.06
C LEU A 642 -44.99 -9.22 3.59
N ALA A 643 -46.11 -9.31 4.31
CA ALA A 643 -46.12 -9.45 5.77
C ALA A 643 -46.44 -10.90 6.15
N ILE A 644 -45.65 -11.49 7.04
CA ILE A 644 -45.80 -12.88 7.52
C ILE A 644 -45.65 -12.97 9.04
N LEU A 645 -46.11 -14.04 9.66
CA LEU A 645 -45.64 -14.40 11.01
C LEU A 645 -44.20 -14.91 10.96
N ASP A 646 -43.41 -14.56 11.98
CA ASP A 646 -42.11 -15.18 12.19
C ASP A 646 -42.30 -16.66 12.52
N ALA A 647 -41.58 -17.54 11.82
CA ALA A 647 -41.62 -18.97 12.07
C ALA A 647 -41.02 -19.33 13.44
N PHE A 648 -40.15 -18.48 13.98
CA PHE A 648 -39.50 -18.61 15.28
C PHE A 648 -39.82 -17.38 16.14
N PRO A 649 -41.08 -17.23 16.57
CA PRO A 649 -41.53 -16.02 17.24
C PRO A 649 -40.88 -15.87 18.62
N VAL A 650 -40.40 -14.67 18.93
CA VAL A 650 -39.93 -14.32 20.29
C VAL A 650 -41.09 -14.37 21.28
N VAL A 651 -42.27 -13.92 20.83
CA VAL A 651 -43.55 -13.97 21.54
C VAL A 651 -44.68 -14.20 20.52
N PRO A 652 -45.83 -14.78 20.94
CA PRO A 652 -46.97 -14.99 20.04
C PRO A 652 -47.41 -13.70 19.35
N GLY A 653 -47.51 -13.74 18.02
CA GLY A 653 -47.84 -12.57 17.19
C GLY A 653 -46.65 -11.80 16.63
N HIS A 654 -45.40 -12.23 16.89
CA HIS A 654 -44.22 -11.72 16.21
C HIS A 654 -44.37 -11.85 14.68
N ALA A 655 -44.35 -10.71 13.99
CA ALA A 655 -44.51 -10.62 12.55
C ALA A 655 -43.31 -9.96 11.87
N LEU A 656 -43.11 -10.27 10.59
CA LEU A 656 -42.07 -9.73 9.74
C LEU A 656 -42.71 -8.98 8.56
N LEU A 657 -42.13 -7.84 8.21
CA LEU A 657 -42.44 -7.09 6.99
C LEU A 657 -41.25 -7.16 6.02
N LEU A 658 -41.49 -7.75 4.85
CA LEU A 658 -40.47 -8.07 3.85
C LEU A 658 -40.69 -7.25 2.56
N PRO A 659 -39.67 -6.60 1.99
CA PRO A 659 -39.72 -6.06 0.64
C PRO A 659 -39.74 -7.21 -0.38
N LYS A 660 -40.57 -7.10 -1.43
CA LYS A 660 -40.57 -8.10 -2.52
C LYS A 660 -39.41 -7.92 -3.49
N THR A 661 -38.81 -6.73 -3.53
CA THR A 661 -37.69 -6.44 -4.41
C THR A 661 -36.42 -7.14 -3.89
N PRO A 662 -35.75 -7.96 -4.72
CA PRO A 662 -34.54 -8.65 -4.30
C PRO A 662 -33.34 -7.70 -4.20
N LYS A 663 -32.21 -8.22 -3.72
CA LYS A 663 -30.86 -7.60 -3.67
C LYS A 663 -30.58 -6.64 -2.51
N PHE A 664 -31.51 -6.45 -1.57
CA PHE A 664 -31.29 -5.63 -0.39
C PHE A 664 -31.03 -6.51 0.84
N ALA A 665 -29.78 -6.64 1.26
CA ALA A 665 -29.42 -7.46 2.43
C ALA A 665 -29.80 -6.78 3.74
N THR A 666 -29.67 -5.46 3.77
CA THR A 666 -29.88 -4.58 4.91
C THR A 666 -30.73 -3.38 4.50
N VAL A 667 -31.25 -2.60 5.46
CA VAL A 667 -31.98 -1.36 5.15
C VAL A 667 -31.09 -0.33 4.45
N MET A 668 -29.78 -0.37 4.68
CA MET A 668 -28.79 0.52 4.04
C MET A 668 -28.66 0.27 2.54
N ASP A 669 -29.06 -0.91 2.07
CA ASP A 669 -29.00 -1.28 0.65
C ASP A 669 -30.23 -0.79 -0.13
N MET A 670 -31.34 -0.48 0.56
CA MET A 670 -32.60 -0.10 -0.08
C MET A 670 -32.48 1.26 -0.78
N THR A 671 -33.07 1.37 -1.97
CA THR A 671 -33.31 2.68 -2.58
C THR A 671 -34.37 3.46 -1.77
N PRO A 672 -34.38 4.81 -1.83
CA PRO A 672 -35.40 5.61 -1.15
C PRO A 672 -36.84 5.18 -1.45
N ASP A 673 -37.13 4.81 -2.71
CA ASP A 673 -38.45 4.35 -3.12
C ASP A 673 -38.84 3.00 -2.50
N VAL A 674 -37.91 2.07 -2.42
CA VAL A 674 -38.15 0.77 -1.78
C VAL A 674 -38.38 0.95 -0.29
N ALA A 675 -37.54 1.75 0.37
CA ALA A 675 -37.70 2.06 1.78
C ALA A 675 -39.07 2.72 2.05
N ALA A 676 -39.46 3.73 1.28
CA ALA A 676 -40.76 4.38 1.42
C ALA A 676 -41.93 3.39 1.27
N ASN A 677 -41.85 2.47 0.31
CA ASN A 677 -42.87 1.45 0.08
C ASN A 677 -42.95 0.39 1.19
N VAL A 678 -41.85 0.14 1.90
CA VAL A 678 -41.85 -0.75 3.07
C VAL A 678 -42.42 -0.02 4.29
N PHE A 679 -41.86 1.13 4.64
CA PHE A 679 -42.21 1.84 5.86
C PHE A 679 -43.64 2.39 5.84
N LYS A 680 -44.25 2.65 4.67
CA LYS A 680 -45.66 3.06 4.59
C LYS A 680 -46.64 1.99 5.10
N GLU A 681 -46.31 0.70 4.99
CA GLU A 681 -47.18 -0.41 5.41
C GLU A 681 -46.95 -0.81 6.88
N LEU A 682 -45.86 -0.35 7.49
CA LEU A 682 -45.49 -0.69 8.86
C LEU A 682 -46.57 -0.31 9.89
N PRO A 683 -47.20 0.88 9.85
CA PRO A 683 -48.27 1.22 10.80
C PRO A 683 -49.48 0.30 10.71
N ARG A 684 -49.79 -0.20 9.51
CA ARG A 684 -50.90 -1.14 9.29
C ARG A 684 -50.61 -2.47 9.98
N LEU A 685 -49.43 -3.04 9.76
CA LEU A 685 -49.00 -4.28 10.39
C LEU A 685 -48.95 -4.14 11.92
N ALA A 686 -48.33 -3.08 12.43
CA ALA A 686 -48.18 -2.86 13.88
C ALA A 686 -49.52 -2.76 14.61
N LYS A 687 -50.48 -2.00 14.05
CA LYS A 687 -51.84 -1.88 14.62
C LYS A 687 -52.58 -3.21 14.63
N ALA A 688 -52.50 -3.96 13.53
CA ALA A 688 -53.18 -5.24 13.41
C ALA A 688 -52.61 -6.28 14.40
N VAL A 689 -51.28 -6.36 14.52
CA VAL A 689 -50.60 -7.22 15.50
C VAL A 689 -51.01 -6.83 16.91
N GLN A 690 -50.92 -5.55 17.28
CA GLN A 690 -51.24 -5.08 18.62
C GLN A 690 -52.70 -5.37 19.01
N ALA A 691 -53.65 -5.09 18.12
CA ALA A 691 -55.07 -5.34 18.36
C ALA A 691 -55.37 -6.84 18.47
N ALA A 692 -54.76 -7.67 17.62
CA ALA A 692 -54.96 -9.11 17.63
C ALA A 692 -54.37 -9.77 18.87
N THR A 693 -53.21 -9.33 19.36
CA THR A 693 -52.57 -9.94 20.53
C THR A 693 -53.08 -9.38 21.85
N GLY A 694 -53.71 -8.20 21.84
CA GLY A 694 -54.06 -7.46 23.05
C GLY A 694 -52.84 -6.88 23.77
N ALA A 695 -51.78 -6.61 23.01
CA ALA A 695 -50.50 -6.12 23.56
C ALA A 695 -50.59 -4.65 24.00
N SER A 696 -49.97 -4.33 25.13
CA SER A 696 -49.85 -2.96 25.66
C SER A 696 -48.90 -2.09 24.83
N GLY A 697 -47.99 -2.70 24.05
CA GLY A 697 -47.07 -2.00 23.15
C GLY A 697 -46.55 -2.86 22.00
N ILE A 698 -45.72 -2.26 21.15
CA ILE A 698 -45.05 -2.92 20.01
C ILE A 698 -43.59 -2.49 19.97
N ASN A 699 -42.68 -3.45 19.82
CA ASN A 699 -41.31 -3.19 19.41
C ASN A 699 -41.21 -3.29 17.88
N ILE A 700 -40.62 -2.25 17.28
CA ILE A 700 -40.19 -2.26 15.88
C ILE A 700 -38.68 -2.41 15.88
N ILE A 701 -38.20 -3.56 15.41
CA ILE A 701 -36.77 -3.88 15.42
C ILE A 701 -36.31 -4.13 13.99
N GLN A 702 -35.13 -3.61 13.67
CA GLN A 702 -34.50 -3.78 12.38
C GLN A 702 -33.02 -4.09 12.62
N ASN A 703 -32.58 -5.26 12.17
CA ASN A 703 -31.23 -5.77 12.35
C ASN A 703 -30.47 -5.69 11.02
N ASN A 704 -29.29 -5.06 11.00
CA ASN A 704 -28.39 -5.00 9.85
C ASN A 704 -27.04 -5.62 10.20
N GLY A 705 -26.73 -6.76 9.59
CA GLY A 705 -25.47 -7.47 9.82
C GLY A 705 -25.56 -8.53 10.92
N VAL A 706 -24.69 -9.55 10.82
CA VAL A 706 -24.62 -10.69 11.74
C VAL A 706 -24.55 -10.22 13.21
N SER A 707 -23.72 -9.23 13.51
CA SER A 707 -23.49 -8.71 14.86
C SER A 707 -24.73 -8.08 15.51
N SER A 708 -25.70 -7.65 14.71
CA SER A 708 -27.00 -7.15 15.20
C SER A 708 -28.05 -8.26 15.38
N GLY A 709 -27.69 -9.53 15.13
CA GLY A 709 -28.61 -10.66 15.18
C GLY A 709 -29.41 -10.89 13.90
N GLN A 710 -28.96 -10.36 12.76
CA GLN A 710 -29.59 -10.65 11.47
C GLN A 710 -29.19 -12.06 11.00
N ALA A 711 -30.17 -12.96 10.91
CA ALA A 711 -29.96 -14.34 10.48
C ALA A 711 -30.24 -14.57 8.98
N VAL A 712 -31.16 -13.79 8.39
CA VAL A 712 -31.48 -13.84 6.96
C VAL A 712 -31.13 -12.50 6.32
N PHE A 713 -30.18 -12.52 5.38
CA PHE A 713 -29.68 -11.34 4.66
C PHE A 713 -30.61 -10.90 3.53
N HIS A 714 -31.84 -10.61 3.92
CA HIS A 714 -32.86 -9.96 3.13
C HIS A 714 -33.51 -8.93 4.05
N ALA A 715 -33.41 -7.66 3.73
CA ALA A 715 -33.81 -6.58 4.64
C ALA A 715 -35.26 -6.75 5.10
N HIS A 716 -35.52 -6.69 6.40
CA HIS A 716 -36.85 -6.93 6.97
C HIS A 716 -37.03 -6.15 8.27
N ILE A 717 -38.29 -5.94 8.65
CA ILE A 717 -38.67 -5.27 9.89
C ILE A 717 -39.43 -6.24 10.78
N HIS A 718 -38.99 -6.38 12.02
CA HIS A 718 -39.68 -7.13 13.05
C HIS A 718 -40.74 -6.26 13.73
N VAL A 719 -41.94 -6.81 13.89
CA VAL A 719 -43.05 -6.23 14.65
C VAL A 719 -43.39 -7.19 15.79
N ILE A 720 -42.97 -6.83 16.99
CA ILE A 720 -43.01 -7.71 18.17
C ILE A 720 -44.00 -7.14 19.20
N PRO A 721 -45.09 -7.83 19.53
CA PRO A 721 -46.03 -7.39 20.56
C PRO A 721 -45.39 -7.43 21.96
N ARG A 722 -45.73 -6.47 22.82
CA ARG A 722 -45.21 -6.35 24.19
C ARG A 722 -46.32 -6.26 25.22
N PHE A 723 -46.13 -6.89 26.37
CA PHE A 723 -47.12 -6.98 27.45
C PHE A 723 -46.55 -6.41 28.75
N ASP A 724 -47.40 -5.82 29.58
CA ASP A 724 -46.93 -5.26 30.86
C ASP A 724 -46.27 -6.32 31.73
N GLY A 725 -45.03 -6.05 32.17
CA GLY A 725 -44.22 -6.98 32.95
C GLY A 725 -43.36 -7.95 32.13
N ASP A 726 -43.29 -7.82 30.80
CA ASP A 726 -42.27 -8.51 30.01
C ASP A 726 -40.92 -7.78 30.09
N ASP A 727 -39.86 -8.45 30.55
CA ASP A 727 -38.55 -7.82 30.76
C ASP A 727 -38.02 -7.18 29.46
N LEU A 728 -37.61 -5.91 29.52
CA LEU A 728 -37.34 -5.10 28.32
C LEU A 728 -36.11 -5.55 27.51
N LEU A 729 -35.18 -6.29 28.15
CA LEU A 729 -33.81 -6.55 27.67
C LEU A 729 -33.43 -8.03 27.58
N THR A 730 -34.27 -8.94 28.06
CA THR A 730 -34.03 -10.39 28.02
C THR A 730 -34.96 -11.02 27.00
N LEU A 731 -34.49 -11.13 25.76
CA LEU A 731 -35.14 -11.99 24.77
C LEU A 731 -35.08 -13.43 25.30
N PRO A 732 -36.22 -14.15 25.43
CA PRO A 732 -36.22 -15.51 25.95
C PRO A 732 -35.30 -16.43 25.14
N SER A 733 -34.67 -17.38 25.81
CA SER A 733 -33.75 -18.34 25.21
C SER A 733 -34.42 -19.14 24.08
N GLY A 734 -33.92 -18.98 22.85
CA GLY A 734 -34.15 -19.81 21.66
C GLY A 734 -35.61 -20.04 21.26
N PRO A 735 -36.17 -19.31 20.27
CA PRO A 735 -37.55 -19.54 19.88
C PRO A 735 -37.72 -20.92 19.24
N LYS A 736 -38.68 -21.69 19.75
CA LYS A 736 -39.16 -22.92 19.09
C LYS A 736 -39.98 -22.51 17.87
N MET A 737 -39.89 -23.29 16.80
CA MET A 737 -40.74 -23.08 15.62
C MET A 737 -42.22 -23.09 16.02
N ILE A 738 -42.99 -22.11 15.56
CA ILE A 738 -44.42 -22.02 15.83
C ILE A 738 -45.12 -23.27 15.28
N ASN A 739 -45.96 -23.91 16.11
CA ASN A 739 -46.71 -25.07 15.64
C ASN A 739 -47.85 -24.63 14.70
N LYS A 740 -48.34 -25.59 13.91
CA LYS A 740 -49.33 -25.32 12.86
C LYS A 740 -50.63 -24.71 13.39
N ALA A 741 -51.18 -25.25 14.47
CA ALA A 741 -52.46 -24.80 15.01
C ALA A 741 -52.38 -23.37 15.56
N ASP A 742 -51.31 -23.05 16.29
CA ASP A 742 -51.09 -21.72 16.85
C ASP A 742 -50.80 -20.69 15.75
N GLY A 743 -50.05 -21.09 14.70
CA GLY A 743 -49.79 -20.26 13.53
C GLY A 743 -51.05 -19.91 12.76
N GLU A 744 -51.89 -20.91 12.44
CA GLU A 744 -53.18 -20.70 11.75
C GLU A 744 -54.14 -19.83 12.56
N ALA A 745 -54.25 -20.08 13.87
CA ALA A 745 -55.11 -19.31 14.76
C ALA A 745 -54.65 -17.84 14.87
N MET A 746 -53.35 -17.60 15.04
CA MET A 746 -52.80 -16.25 15.14
C MET A 746 -52.87 -15.50 13.80
N GLN A 747 -52.60 -16.18 12.68
CA GLN A 747 -52.74 -15.62 11.34
C GLN A 747 -54.17 -15.14 11.10
N ALA A 748 -55.17 -15.98 11.37
CA ALA A 748 -56.57 -15.61 11.21
C ALA A 748 -56.94 -14.41 12.10
N LYS A 749 -56.48 -14.39 13.35
CA LYS A 749 -56.74 -13.29 14.29
C LYS A 749 -56.18 -11.97 13.80
N ILE A 750 -54.93 -11.93 13.34
CA ILE A 750 -54.29 -10.71 12.81
C ILE A 750 -54.94 -10.28 11.50
N GLN A 751 -55.30 -11.22 10.62
CA GLN A 751 -55.98 -10.90 9.36
C GLN A 751 -57.33 -10.20 9.55
N THR A 752 -58.07 -10.48 10.63
CA THR A 752 -59.31 -9.73 10.93
C THR A 752 -59.07 -8.26 11.31
N GLN A 753 -57.83 -7.87 11.60
CA GLN A 753 -57.44 -6.52 12.02
C GLN A 753 -56.68 -5.74 10.93
N ILE A 754 -56.42 -6.37 9.78
CA ILE A 754 -55.69 -5.82 8.61
C ILE A 754 -56.65 -5.18 7.62
#